data_AF-A0A4Q1W0W1-F1
#
_entry.id   AF-A0A4Q1W0W1-F1
#
_cell.length_a   1.000
_cell.length_b   1.000
_cell.length_c   1.000
_cell.angle_alpha   90.00
_cell.angle_beta   90.00
_cell.angle_gamma   90.00
#
_symmetry.space_group_name_H-M   'P 1'
#
loop_
_entity.id
_entity.type
_entity.pdbx_description
1 polymer ?
#
loop_
_entity_poly.entity_id
_entity_poly.type
_entity_poly.pdbx_seq_one_letter_code
_entity_poly.pdbx_strand_id
1 'polypeptide(L)'
;MSYAFSDGNPVQELIVFLAVVMLGICFIKLLRRSGAPDVRPLMALASFLRRKRAFPEHDFTSDFAMVDLARIAVGLLATIRYGEIFISGWMVGSASTLALAGMMVLMALWVLFGFMTPLAVFLLMSTSNILVDNLLGASTLGTMVMSIVLLLLLLAPAGRRISADSLLVTRYGLLAKTISLQWRITGDPSNERLLITKFASLFAYYCVCIYSVTWHLHDEAWLSGMVIAWVMLSPFSNPDLYEQVWSLYQFSPWLVVSLSRISIYGMFAWYILVLPGLLMGRLFRAFVIGWGLAFFLISTFVLPLRFLGWYELVFWFVLFFPARWLVGRKPLSLAILFDDRCNLCDRTVRFLAWIDIFGQCEFRPIRRNTSFAAEHGVTLAEGLTDLVGIDLHNGRRYDGYELYLTLVWRLPLLWPALIPFELGRRLWIGPWLYRLVADRRIAMFGVCTTSTIPDRFTVARQSLSTADQARTWPIMVSSMLLALAVLSLAFLVRLPLTGADDNPSSLSRLARMAIGSAPLGFGVGKINVFNEGDLRLFRTSMSFQFTDSDNRTIDVPDDITSIHAWTDREYYQSVAYLRAMSRTNIGCDASYIAKLGAIYKETVFADVAGFNAEFAIVSFTLDSWPSKDDLANYRPVAADKKLLCRSVLELPEGNLLSLEFAQAGLDEALKRANLPRVFSASGMPLALSYPCRADTAWINTVVETDRRFVRNRALVAAALDLIPERYGEFELACAARVHAVVEREPRLADLTALRGNPASCKAGLALLREFQRIDAGLGSLKPEIDATLTAAEGAEAAGNWATCVAAAATGRARMWAAMLTTQLPTGNLSPPEMARADLDEALKRANLPRVFSASGMSLALSYPCRADTAWINTVVETDQRFVTNQALVAAALDLIPERYGEFELACAARVLAVAEREPRLTDPAVLLGNPASCKAGLALLREFQSIDAGLGKLKPEIDATLTAAEGAEAAGNWSTCVGAAATGRARMWAAMLTTHSN
;
A
#
# COMPACT_ATOMS: atom_id res chain seq x y z
N MET A 1 5.40 21.12 4.04
CA MET A 1 5.31 19.64 4.07
C MET A 1 3.85 19.25 4.05
N SER A 2 3.46 18.28 3.24
CA SER A 2 2.17 17.60 3.41
C SER A 2 2.36 16.58 4.54
N TYR A 3 1.55 16.68 5.59
CA TYR A 3 1.56 15.71 6.69
C TYR A 3 0.67 14.54 6.29
N ALA A 4 1.20 13.31 6.40
CA ALA A 4 0.54 12.13 5.83
C ALA A 4 -0.87 11.87 6.38
N PHE A 5 -1.12 12.15 7.67
CA PHE A 5 -2.42 11.92 8.31
C PHE A 5 -3.09 13.17 8.89
N SER A 6 -2.50 14.35 8.76
CA SER A 6 -3.15 15.59 9.21
C SER A 6 -4.07 16.13 8.13
N ASP A 7 -5.22 16.65 8.51
CA ASP A 7 -6.10 17.40 7.59
C ASP A 7 -5.70 18.89 7.53
N GLY A 8 -4.60 19.27 8.20
CA GLY A 8 -4.14 20.66 8.25
C GLY A 8 -2.90 20.82 9.13
N ASN A 9 -3.08 21.42 10.30
CA ASN A 9 -2.01 21.68 11.25
C ASN A 9 -2.05 20.67 12.42
N PRO A 10 -1.06 19.77 12.53
CA PRO A 10 -0.92 18.82 13.64
C PRO A 10 -1.10 19.41 15.04
N VAL A 11 -0.58 20.63 15.28
CA VAL A 11 -0.66 21.28 16.60
C VAL A 11 -2.10 21.67 16.91
N GLN A 12 -2.83 22.21 15.92
CA GLN A 12 -4.24 22.57 16.09
C GLN A 12 -5.09 21.33 16.34
N GLU A 13 -4.83 20.24 15.63
CA GLU A 13 -5.55 18.97 15.82
C GLU A 13 -5.31 18.37 17.22
N LEU A 14 -4.09 18.47 17.74
CA LEU A 14 -3.77 18.07 19.12
C LEU A 14 -4.51 18.95 20.15
N ILE A 15 -4.56 20.27 19.91
CA ILE A 15 -5.31 21.20 20.77
C ILE A 15 -6.80 20.84 20.76
N VAL A 16 -7.38 20.52 19.61
CA VAL A 16 -8.78 20.09 19.50
C VAL A 16 -9.01 18.78 20.26
N PHE A 17 -8.12 17.79 20.12
CA PHE A 17 -8.19 16.55 20.90
C PHE A 17 -8.22 16.84 22.41
N LEU A 18 -7.27 17.65 22.90
CA LEU A 18 -7.19 18.03 24.32
C LEU A 18 -8.43 18.83 24.78
N ALA A 19 -8.95 19.71 23.93
CA ALA A 19 -10.15 20.48 24.22
C ALA A 19 -11.38 19.58 24.38
N VAL A 20 -11.57 18.59 23.50
CA VAL A 20 -12.68 17.62 23.61
C VAL A 20 -12.57 16.79 24.89
N VAL A 21 -11.36 16.37 25.26
CA VAL A 21 -11.10 15.68 26.53
C VAL A 21 -11.48 16.56 27.72
N MET A 22 -11.05 17.82 27.73
CA MET A 22 -11.34 18.77 28.81
C MET A 22 -12.83 19.09 28.92
N LEU A 23 -13.52 19.27 27.80
CA LEU A 23 -14.98 19.41 27.75
C LEU A 23 -15.67 18.18 28.31
N GLY A 24 -15.17 16.97 28.02
CA GLY A 24 -15.65 15.74 28.61
C GLY A 24 -15.50 15.72 30.15
N ILE A 25 -14.36 16.18 30.68
CA ILE A 25 -14.15 16.29 32.14
C ILE A 25 -15.17 17.24 32.76
N CYS A 26 -15.39 18.41 32.16
CA CYS A 26 -16.37 19.39 32.62
C CYS A 26 -17.80 18.82 32.60
N PHE A 27 -18.18 18.14 31.52
CA PHE A 27 -19.48 17.53 31.35
C PHE A 27 -19.76 16.43 32.39
N ILE A 28 -18.81 15.51 32.60
CA ILE A 28 -18.95 14.44 33.60
C ILE A 28 -19.02 15.01 35.02
N LYS A 29 -18.23 16.05 35.34
CA LYS A 29 -18.33 16.75 36.63
C LYS A 29 -19.70 17.38 36.83
N LEU A 30 -20.26 17.99 35.79
CA LEU A 30 -21.60 18.60 35.84
C LEU A 30 -22.68 17.54 36.06
N LEU A 31 -22.62 16.42 35.34
CA LEU A 31 -23.53 15.28 35.52
C LEU A 31 -23.49 14.70 36.92
N ARG A 32 -22.30 14.58 37.54
CA ARG A 32 -22.19 14.11 38.92
C ARG A 32 -22.77 15.10 39.93
N ARG A 33 -22.58 16.40 39.70
CA ARG A 33 -23.16 17.45 40.55
C ARG A 33 -24.69 17.48 40.46
N SER A 34 -25.28 17.14 39.32
CA SER A 34 -26.74 17.06 39.17
C SER A 34 -27.36 15.79 39.75
N GLY A 35 -26.57 14.90 40.35
CA GLY A 35 -27.05 13.62 40.90
C GLY A 35 -27.41 12.59 39.82
N ALA A 36 -27.08 12.84 38.55
CA ALA A 36 -27.33 11.89 37.47
C ALA A 36 -26.46 10.63 37.68
N PRO A 37 -27.04 9.42 37.53
CA PRO A 37 -26.31 8.18 37.73
C PRO A 37 -25.36 7.88 36.55
N ASP A 38 -24.16 8.49 36.60
CA ASP A 38 -23.08 8.41 35.59
C ASP A 38 -22.67 6.97 35.22
N VAL A 39 -22.75 6.03 36.18
CA VAL A 39 -22.16 4.69 36.03
C VAL A 39 -23.13 3.64 35.47
N ARG A 40 -24.45 3.88 35.50
CA ARG A 40 -25.46 2.91 35.04
C ARG A 40 -25.28 2.44 33.59
N PRO A 41 -25.05 3.30 32.58
CA PRO A 41 -24.91 2.84 31.20
C PRO A 41 -23.67 1.96 30.99
N LEU A 42 -22.54 2.28 31.64
CA LEU A 42 -21.32 1.47 31.56
C LEU A 42 -21.49 0.10 32.23
N MET A 43 -22.17 0.03 33.38
CA MET A 43 -22.48 -1.25 34.03
C MET A 43 -23.47 -2.09 33.22
N ALA A 44 -24.47 -1.47 32.61
CA ALA A 44 -25.40 -2.13 31.70
C ALA A 44 -24.66 -2.70 30.48
N LEU A 45 -23.76 -1.91 29.89
CA LEU A 45 -22.92 -2.35 28.77
C LEU A 45 -22.00 -3.50 29.19
N ALA A 46 -21.30 -3.40 30.33
CA ALA A 46 -20.45 -4.48 30.83
C ALA A 46 -21.24 -5.78 31.06
N SER A 47 -22.42 -5.65 31.69
CA SER A 47 -23.33 -6.79 31.92
C SER A 47 -23.83 -7.41 30.61
N PHE A 48 -24.11 -6.58 29.61
CA PHE A 48 -24.49 -7.03 28.27
C PHE A 48 -23.35 -7.78 27.57
N LEU A 49 -22.13 -7.23 27.58
CA LEU A 49 -20.94 -7.84 26.98
C LEU A 49 -20.61 -9.19 27.64
N ARG A 50 -20.74 -9.27 28.97
CA ARG A 50 -20.59 -10.51 29.76
C ARG A 50 -21.63 -11.56 29.38
N ARG A 51 -22.91 -11.16 29.29
CA ARG A 51 -23.99 -12.05 28.85
C ARG A 51 -23.75 -12.60 27.45
N LYS A 52 -23.20 -11.78 26.55
CA LYS A 52 -22.83 -12.17 25.19
C LYS A 52 -21.50 -12.92 25.12
N ARG A 53 -20.74 -13.01 26.22
CA ARG A 53 -19.39 -13.57 26.28
C ARG A 53 -18.49 -12.98 25.19
N ALA A 54 -18.59 -11.68 24.97
CA ALA A 54 -17.93 -10.99 23.86
C ALA A 54 -16.40 -11.18 23.92
N PHE A 55 -15.85 -11.18 25.14
CA PHE A 55 -14.44 -11.44 25.42
C PHE A 55 -14.31 -12.69 26.31
N PRO A 56 -13.15 -13.36 26.30
CA PRO A 56 -12.85 -14.41 27.27
C PRO A 56 -12.87 -13.82 28.68
N GLU A 57 -13.66 -14.42 29.57
CA GLU A 57 -13.70 -14.04 30.98
C GLU A 57 -12.68 -14.88 31.75
N HIS A 58 -11.72 -14.21 32.37
CA HIS A 58 -10.78 -14.82 33.28
C HIS A 58 -10.95 -14.24 34.69
N ASP A 59 -10.13 -14.75 35.61
CA ASP A 59 -9.92 -14.05 36.85
C ASP A 59 -9.25 -12.69 36.61
N PHE A 60 -9.71 -11.70 37.38
CA PHE A 60 -9.22 -10.34 37.36
C PHE A 60 -7.69 -10.25 37.37
N THR A 61 -7.03 -11.04 38.23
CA THR A 61 -5.58 -11.05 38.42
C THR A 61 -4.86 -11.44 37.15
N SER A 62 -5.42 -12.39 36.40
CA SER A 62 -4.84 -12.89 35.16
C SER A 62 -5.04 -11.92 34.01
N ASP A 63 -6.26 -11.40 33.84
CA ASP A 63 -6.54 -10.38 32.80
C ASP A 63 -5.71 -9.12 33.04
N PHE A 64 -5.57 -8.69 34.29
CA PHE A 64 -4.76 -7.52 34.62
C PHE A 64 -3.26 -7.74 34.41
N ALA A 65 -2.77 -8.97 34.65
CA ALA A 65 -1.39 -9.33 34.30
C ALA A 65 -1.13 -9.24 32.80
N MET A 66 -2.10 -9.64 31.97
CA MET A 66 -1.99 -9.51 30.51
C MET A 66 -1.87 -8.04 30.08
N VAL A 67 -2.61 -7.14 30.71
CA VAL A 67 -2.50 -5.69 30.48
C VAL A 67 -1.08 -5.19 30.80
N ASP A 68 -0.50 -5.62 31.93
CA ASP A 68 0.88 -5.27 32.28
C ASP A 68 1.92 -5.87 31.31
N LEU A 69 1.73 -7.09 30.84
CA LEU A 69 2.60 -7.70 29.83
C LEU A 69 2.48 -6.99 28.48
N ALA A 70 1.27 -6.62 28.07
CA ALA A 70 1.05 -5.83 26.86
C ALA A 70 1.72 -4.44 26.97
N ARG A 71 1.68 -3.81 28.15
CA ARG A 71 2.42 -2.57 28.42
C ARG A 71 3.91 -2.73 28.19
N ILE A 72 4.52 -3.80 28.72
CA ILE A 72 5.95 -4.08 28.53
C ILE A 72 6.24 -4.31 27.04
N ALA A 73 5.43 -5.14 26.36
CA ALA A 73 5.62 -5.44 24.95
C ALA A 73 5.51 -4.19 24.07
N VAL A 74 4.45 -3.37 24.24
CA VAL A 74 4.30 -2.11 23.48
C VAL A 74 5.39 -1.12 23.80
N GLY A 75 5.79 -0.98 25.08
CA GLY A 75 6.91 -0.12 25.47
C GLY A 75 8.20 -0.54 24.79
N LEU A 76 8.50 -1.84 24.74
CA LEU A 76 9.68 -2.38 24.05
C LEU A 76 9.64 -2.11 22.55
N LEU A 77 8.53 -2.44 21.88
CA LEU A 77 8.36 -2.20 20.44
C LEU A 77 8.48 -0.72 20.08
N ALA A 78 7.88 0.16 20.90
CA ALA A 78 7.98 1.61 20.70
C ALA A 78 9.41 2.12 20.95
N THR A 79 10.12 1.58 21.94
CA THR A 79 11.53 1.91 22.19
C THR A 79 12.41 1.48 21.02
N ILE A 80 12.21 0.29 20.45
CA ILE A 80 12.96 -0.17 19.28
C ILE A 80 12.68 0.75 18.10
N ARG A 81 11.40 0.96 17.76
CA ARG A 81 10.98 1.80 16.63
C ARG A 81 11.51 3.23 16.71
N TYR A 82 11.27 3.93 17.82
CA TYR A 82 11.77 5.30 17.98
C TYR A 82 13.29 5.35 18.21
N GLY A 83 13.88 4.26 18.69
CA GLY A 83 15.33 4.09 18.84
C GLY A 83 16.05 4.05 17.50
N GLU A 84 15.50 3.32 16.53
CA GLU A 84 15.99 3.30 15.14
C GLU A 84 16.01 4.72 14.55
N ILE A 85 14.91 5.47 14.68
CA ILE A 85 14.81 6.86 14.19
C ILE A 85 15.77 7.79 14.97
N PHE A 86 15.95 7.58 16.27
CA PHE A 86 16.89 8.35 17.08
C PHE A 86 18.33 8.13 16.64
N ILE A 87 18.72 6.87 16.39
CA ILE A 87 20.06 6.51 15.91
C ILE A 87 20.30 7.10 14.51
N SER A 88 19.35 6.96 13.58
CA SER A 88 19.42 7.61 12.26
C SER A 88 19.57 9.14 12.39
N GLY A 89 18.75 9.79 13.22
CA GLY A 89 18.85 11.23 13.49
C GLY A 89 20.20 11.67 14.10
N TRP A 90 20.82 10.82 14.91
CA TRP A 90 22.16 11.03 15.46
C TRP A 90 23.24 10.94 14.37
N MET A 91 23.18 9.91 13.52
CA MET A 91 24.14 9.71 12.42
C MET A 91 24.09 10.86 11.42
N VAL A 92 22.89 11.38 11.13
CA VAL A 92 22.67 12.50 10.20
C VAL A 92 23.00 13.87 10.84
N GLY A 93 23.09 13.96 12.17
CA GLY A 93 23.26 15.23 12.87
C GLY A 93 22.01 16.12 12.89
N SER A 94 20.81 15.54 12.69
CA SER A 94 19.54 16.28 12.68
C SER A 94 19.06 16.53 14.12
N ALA A 95 19.37 17.70 14.68
CA ALA A 95 19.03 18.04 16.06
C ALA A 95 17.52 17.96 16.38
N SER A 96 16.65 18.33 15.43
CA SER A 96 15.19 18.24 15.60
C SER A 96 14.71 16.78 15.62
N THR A 97 15.21 15.94 14.72
CA THR A 97 14.91 14.50 14.68
C THR A 97 15.39 13.84 15.97
N LEU A 98 16.63 14.13 16.39
CA LEU A 98 17.23 13.60 17.60
C LEU A 98 16.42 13.96 18.85
N ALA A 99 16.03 15.23 18.99
CA ALA A 99 15.25 15.70 20.14
C ALA A 99 13.85 15.06 20.19
N LEU A 100 13.13 15.03 19.06
CA LEU A 100 11.79 14.46 18.99
C LEU A 100 11.81 12.95 19.19
N ALA A 101 12.66 12.22 18.46
CA ALA A 101 12.78 10.77 18.59
C ALA A 101 13.29 10.37 19.99
N GLY A 102 14.28 11.10 20.54
CA GLY A 102 14.81 10.85 21.88
C GLY A 102 13.77 11.06 22.98
N MET A 103 12.91 12.08 22.86
CA MET A 103 11.77 12.27 23.76
C MET A 103 10.80 11.07 23.68
N MET A 104 10.53 10.55 22.48
CA MET A 104 9.64 9.40 22.30
C MET A 104 10.26 8.10 22.82
N VAL A 105 11.56 7.89 22.63
CA VAL A 105 12.31 6.77 23.24
C VAL A 105 12.18 6.84 24.76
N LEU A 106 12.38 8.01 25.36
CA LEU A 106 12.23 8.18 26.81
C LEU A 106 10.80 7.86 27.29
N MET A 107 9.78 8.36 26.58
CA MET A 107 8.38 8.05 26.91
C MET A 107 8.07 6.56 26.73
N ALA A 108 8.59 5.92 25.68
CA ALA A 108 8.46 4.47 25.46
C ALA A 108 9.15 3.65 26.56
N LEU A 109 10.33 4.07 27.02
CA LEU A 109 11.02 3.47 28.16
C LEU A 109 10.22 3.64 29.46
N TRP A 110 9.60 4.79 29.68
CA TRP A 110 8.71 5.00 30.82
C TRP A 110 7.49 4.08 30.74
N VAL A 111 6.92 3.89 29.56
CA VAL A 111 5.89 2.89 29.32
C VAL A 111 6.42 1.48 29.55
N LEU A 112 7.65 1.12 29.13
CA LEU A 112 8.27 -0.21 29.26
C LEU A 112 8.54 -0.59 30.72
N PHE A 113 9.08 0.33 31.52
CA PHE A 113 9.38 0.09 32.94
C PHE A 113 8.18 0.37 33.86
N GLY A 114 7.17 1.08 33.35
CA GLY A 114 6.00 1.48 34.11
C GLY A 114 6.34 2.57 35.12
N PHE A 115 6.97 3.64 34.63
CA PHE A 115 7.31 4.83 35.40
C PHE A 115 6.41 6.00 34.97
N MET A 116 5.70 6.60 35.92
CA MET A 116 4.64 7.59 35.65
C MET A 116 3.68 7.10 34.55
N THR A 117 3.29 5.82 34.64
CA THR A 117 2.68 5.05 33.56
C THR A 117 1.46 5.76 32.95
N PRO A 118 0.47 6.25 33.73
CA PRO A 118 -0.68 6.95 33.15
C PRO A 118 -0.32 8.17 32.31
N LEU A 119 0.66 8.97 32.77
CA LEU A 119 1.10 10.15 32.04
C LEU A 119 1.88 9.77 30.78
N ALA A 120 2.84 8.85 30.91
CA ALA A 120 3.65 8.38 29.78
C ALA A 120 2.79 7.78 28.67
N VAL A 121 1.84 6.91 29.04
CA VAL A 121 0.88 6.30 28.10
C VAL A 121 0.01 7.37 27.46
N PHE A 122 -0.54 8.33 28.22
CA PHE A 122 -1.37 9.40 27.66
C PHE A 122 -0.61 10.28 26.68
N LEU A 123 0.62 10.71 27.03
CA LEU A 123 1.45 11.53 26.15
C LEU A 123 1.80 10.76 24.89
N LEU A 124 2.36 9.54 25.01
CA LEU A 124 2.73 8.72 23.86
C LEU A 124 1.53 8.43 22.94
N MET A 125 0.37 8.14 23.51
CA MET A 125 -0.88 7.87 22.78
C MET A 125 -1.36 9.10 21.99
N SER A 126 -1.40 10.26 22.64
CA SER A 126 -2.01 11.47 22.08
C SER A 126 -1.10 12.23 21.12
N THR A 127 0.23 12.14 21.29
CA THR A 127 1.18 12.91 20.48
C THR A 127 1.81 12.14 19.33
N SER A 128 1.96 10.81 19.41
CA SER A 128 2.63 10.00 18.37
C SER A 128 2.03 10.24 16.98
N ASN A 129 0.77 9.86 16.77
CA ASN A 129 0.12 9.94 15.46
C ASN A 129 -0.21 11.37 15.00
N ILE A 130 -0.57 12.26 15.93
CA ILE A 130 -0.98 13.63 15.57
C ILE A 130 0.25 14.47 15.26
N LEU A 131 1.21 14.52 16.18
CA LEU A 131 2.28 15.51 16.17
C LEU A 131 3.62 14.91 15.78
N VAL A 132 4.11 13.92 16.53
CA VAL A 132 5.51 13.52 16.45
C VAL A 132 5.81 12.76 15.18
N ASP A 133 5.01 11.76 14.82
CA ASP A 133 5.23 10.99 13.60
C ASP A 133 5.00 11.85 12.34
N ASN A 134 4.05 12.80 12.37
CA ASN A 134 3.86 13.74 11.27
C ASN A 134 5.04 14.70 11.11
N LEU A 135 5.65 15.17 12.21
CA LEU A 135 6.86 16.00 12.17
C LEU A 135 8.11 15.21 11.76
N LEU A 136 8.20 13.93 12.15
CA LEU A 136 9.29 13.04 11.76
C LEU A 136 9.13 12.48 10.34
N GLY A 137 7.94 12.58 9.74
CA GLY A 137 7.61 11.89 8.49
C GLY A 137 7.54 10.37 8.64
N ALA A 138 7.26 9.88 9.86
CA ALA A 138 7.26 8.48 10.24
C ALA A 138 5.84 7.98 10.60
N SER A 139 4.80 8.63 10.09
CA SER A 139 3.43 8.24 10.41
C SER A 139 3.06 6.95 9.70
N THR A 140 2.55 5.96 10.45
CA THR A 140 2.25 4.63 9.93
C THR A 140 0.89 4.14 10.41
N LEU A 141 0.40 3.04 9.85
CA LEU A 141 -0.74 2.35 10.44
C LEU A 141 -0.35 1.70 11.79
N GLY A 142 0.90 1.26 11.93
CA GLY A 142 1.40 0.64 13.16
C GLY A 142 1.30 1.58 14.35
N THR A 143 1.56 2.88 14.17
CA THR A 143 1.41 3.88 15.25
C THR A 143 -0.04 4.10 15.66
N MET A 144 -0.98 3.99 14.73
CA MET A 144 -2.40 4.08 15.06
C MET A 144 -2.81 2.91 15.96
N VAL A 145 -2.41 1.68 15.59
CA VAL A 145 -2.65 0.49 16.42
C VAL A 145 -1.93 0.60 17.76
N MET A 146 -0.70 1.10 17.79
CA MET A 146 0.02 1.41 19.04
C MET A 146 -0.81 2.35 19.93
N SER A 147 -1.36 3.45 19.40
CA SER A 147 -2.24 4.35 20.18
C SER A 147 -3.52 3.68 20.64
N ILE A 148 -4.11 2.76 19.87
CA ILE A 148 -5.27 1.96 20.32
C ILE A 148 -4.91 1.05 21.49
N VAL A 149 -3.72 0.43 21.46
CA VAL A 149 -3.24 -0.37 22.60
C VAL A 149 -2.93 0.54 23.80
N LEU A 150 -2.29 1.68 23.60
CA LEU A 150 -2.03 2.65 24.68
C LEU A 150 -3.34 3.19 25.30
N LEU A 151 -4.38 3.40 24.50
CA LEU A 151 -5.73 3.71 24.99
C LEU A 151 -6.27 2.60 25.91
N LEU A 152 -6.11 1.34 25.49
CA LEU A 152 -6.44 0.19 26.34
C LEU A 152 -5.66 0.23 27.66
N LEU A 153 -4.35 0.46 27.62
CA LEU A 153 -3.50 0.50 28.82
C LEU A 153 -3.86 1.66 29.76
N LEU A 154 -4.23 2.83 29.21
CA LEU A 154 -4.65 4.01 29.98
C LEU A 154 -5.99 3.78 30.67
N LEU A 155 -6.96 3.22 29.95
CA LEU A 155 -8.29 2.93 30.46
C LEU A 155 -8.26 1.74 31.44
N ALA A 156 -7.34 0.79 31.29
CA ALA A 156 -7.18 -0.42 32.12
C ALA A 156 -6.26 -0.24 33.36
N PRO A 157 -5.92 1.00 33.72
CA PRO A 157 -4.67 1.48 34.36
C PRO A 157 -3.55 0.44 34.48
N ALA A 158 -2.85 0.21 33.36
CA ALA A 158 -1.62 -0.56 33.35
C ALA A 158 -0.56 0.03 34.28
N GLY A 159 0.33 -0.82 34.80
CA GLY A 159 1.45 -0.42 35.65
C GLY A 159 1.10 -0.27 37.12
N ARG A 160 0.03 -0.90 37.62
CA ARG A 160 -0.24 -0.94 39.08
C ARG A 160 0.31 -2.19 39.77
N ARG A 161 0.63 -3.24 39.01
CA ARG A 161 1.07 -4.52 39.55
C ARG A 161 2.53 -4.80 39.21
N ILE A 162 2.89 -4.74 37.93
CA ILE A 162 4.25 -5.03 37.45
C ILE A 162 4.83 -3.73 36.90
N SER A 163 5.44 -2.90 37.74
CA SER A 163 5.98 -1.61 37.32
C SER A 163 6.90 -0.96 38.36
N ALA A 164 7.72 -0.01 37.91
CA ALA A 164 8.43 0.90 38.81
C ALA A 164 7.46 1.70 39.69
N ASP A 165 6.32 2.14 39.16
CA ASP A 165 5.29 2.87 39.91
C ASP A 165 4.80 2.11 41.14
N SER A 166 4.53 0.80 41.01
CA SER A 166 4.09 -0.05 42.12
C SER A 166 5.14 -0.23 43.21
N LEU A 167 6.42 -0.15 42.86
CA LEU A 167 7.54 -0.20 43.82
C LEU A 167 7.75 1.15 44.50
N LEU A 168 7.50 2.25 43.79
CA LEU A 168 7.70 3.60 44.29
C LEU A 168 6.54 4.08 45.17
N VAL A 169 5.30 3.65 44.89
CA VAL A 169 4.11 4.06 45.65
C VAL A 169 4.13 3.58 47.11
N THR A 170 4.86 2.50 47.40
CA THR A 170 5.00 1.95 48.76
C THR A 170 5.99 2.74 49.61
N ARG A 171 6.74 3.67 49.01
CA ARG A 171 7.71 4.52 49.71
C ARG A 171 7.11 5.88 50.06
N TYR A 172 7.71 6.56 51.03
CA TYR A 172 7.37 7.94 51.35
C TYR A 172 8.18 8.91 50.47
N GLY A 173 7.55 9.96 49.93
CA GLY A 173 8.25 10.99 49.15
C GLY A 173 7.36 11.74 48.16
N LEU A 174 7.93 12.76 47.50
CA LEU A 174 7.22 13.56 46.49
C LEU A 174 6.84 12.72 45.27
N LEU A 175 7.75 11.86 44.79
CA LEU A 175 7.51 10.97 43.65
C LEU A 175 6.35 10.00 43.92
N ALA A 176 6.32 9.37 45.11
CA ALA A 176 5.24 8.48 45.52
C ALA A 176 3.89 9.21 45.59
N LYS A 177 3.86 10.47 46.06
CA LYS A 177 2.66 11.33 46.05
C LYS A 177 2.20 11.63 44.62
N THR A 178 3.12 11.95 43.71
CA THR A 178 2.80 12.22 42.30
C THR A 178 2.23 10.98 41.61
N ILE A 179 2.83 9.81 41.82
CA ILE A 179 2.33 8.52 41.28
C ILE A 179 0.96 8.20 41.89
N SER A 180 0.81 8.34 43.20
CA SER A 180 -0.48 8.16 43.89
C SER A 180 -1.57 9.09 43.35
N LEU A 181 -1.23 10.34 43.00
CA LEU A 181 -2.16 11.27 42.38
C LEU A 181 -2.59 10.79 41.00
N GLN A 182 -1.65 10.33 40.16
CA GLN A 182 -1.98 9.74 38.86
C GLN A 182 -2.88 8.50 38.99
N TRP A 183 -2.63 7.67 40.02
CA TRP A 183 -3.48 6.53 40.34
C TRP A 183 -4.87 6.96 40.81
N ARG A 184 -5.01 8.07 41.54
CA ARG A 184 -6.34 8.60 41.90
C ARG A 184 -7.09 9.14 40.68
N ILE A 185 -6.40 9.81 39.76
CA ILE A 185 -6.98 10.34 38.51
C ILE A 185 -7.48 9.20 37.63
N THR A 186 -6.65 8.16 37.48
CA THR A 186 -7.02 6.98 36.69
C THR A 186 -7.93 6.02 37.43
N GLY A 187 -8.01 6.06 38.76
CA GLY A 187 -8.78 5.19 39.66
C GLY A 187 -8.53 3.69 39.53
N ASP A 188 -9.21 2.89 40.36
CA ASP A 188 -8.87 1.49 40.54
C ASP A 188 -9.30 0.57 39.38
N PRO A 189 -8.55 -0.51 39.12
CA PRO A 189 -8.92 -1.50 38.12
C PRO A 189 -10.06 -2.39 38.63
N SER A 190 -10.97 -2.79 37.75
CA SER A 190 -12.07 -3.72 38.04
C SER A 190 -12.40 -4.59 36.82
N ASN A 191 -13.12 -5.69 37.03
CA ASN A 191 -13.51 -6.60 35.94
C ASN A 191 -14.39 -5.88 34.89
N GLU A 192 -15.37 -5.12 35.34
CA GLU A 192 -16.25 -4.34 34.46
C GLU A 192 -15.45 -3.33 33.65
N ARG A 193 -14.48 -2.69 34.31
CA ARG A 193 -13.62 -1.70 33.66
C ARG A 193 -12.73 -2.31 32.59
N LEU A 194 -12.10 -3.46 32.88
CA LEU A 194 -11.30 -4.19 31.90
C LEU A 194 -12.15 -4.58 30.68
N LEU A 195 -13.37 -5.07 30.91
CA LEU A 195 -14.29 -5.46 29.84
C LEU A 195 -14.69 -4.26 28.94
N ILE A 196 -15.04 -3.13 29.54
CA ILE A 196 -15.38 -1.89 28.82
C ILE A 196 -14.16 -1.33 28.08
N THR A 197 -12.98 -1.44 28.67
CA THR A 197 -11.72 -0.98 28.08
C THR A 197 -11.34 -1.81 26.83
N LYS A 198 -11.47 -3.14 26.91
CA LYS A 198 -11.33 -4.04 25.75
C LYS A 198 -12.34 -3.68 24.65
N PHE A 199 -13.59 -3.41 25.02
CA PHE A 199 -14.62 -2.98 24.07
C PHE A 199 -14.33 -1.62 23.43
N ALA A 200 -13.91 -0.62 24.22
CA ALA A 200 -13.65 0.74 23.74
C ALA A 200 -12.46 0.79 22.76
N SER A 201 -11.37 0.08 23.07
CA SER A 201 -10.23 -0.05 22.17
C SER A 201 -10.57 -0.83 20.89
N LEU A 202 -11.35 -1.92 20.99
CA LEU A 202 -11.87 -2.61 19.81
C LEU A 202 -12.81 -1.74 18.99
N PHE A 203 -13.59 -0.86 19.62
CA PHE A 203 -14.43 0.11 18.91
C PHE A 203 -13.57 1.13 18.13
N ALA A 204 -12.47 1.62 18.71
CA ALA A 204 -11.53 2.48 17.99
C ALA A 204 -10.94 1.75 16.76
N TYR A 205 -10.50 0.50 16.94
CA TYR A 205 -10.02 -0.34 15.84
C TYR A 205 -11.12 -0.62 14.79
N TYR A 206 -12.36 -0.83 15.22
CA TYR A 206 -13.50 -1.02 14.34
C TYR A 206 -13.79 0.20 13.49
N CYS A 207 -13.69 1.43 14.03
CA CYS A 207 -13.83 2.65 13.23
C CYS A 207 -12.80 2.70 12.09
N VAL A 208 -11.57 2.27 12.38
CA VAL A 208 -10.48 2.17 11.43
C VAL A 208 -10.78 1.10 10.35
N CYS A 209 -11.25 -0.08 10.75
CA CYS A 209 -11.69 -1.13 9.82
C CYS A 209 -12.83 -0.68 8.91
N ILE A 210 -13.85 0.00 9.47
CA ILE A 210 -15.00 0.50 8.71
C ILE A 210 -14.56 1.54 7.68
N TYR A 211 -13.66 2.45 8.06
CA TYR A 211 -13.08 3.37 7.09
C TYR A 211 -12.38 2.63 5.95
N SER A 212 -11.48 1.70 6.28
CA SER A 212 -10.76 0.90 5.30
C SER A 212 -11.71 0.17 4.33
N VAL A 213 -12.71 -0.58 4.82
CA VAL A 213 -13.66 -1.25 3.92
C VAL A 213 -14.43 -0.26 3.05
N THR A 214 -14.94 0.84 3.62
CA THR A 214 -15.69 1.82 2.81
C THR A 214 -14.86 2.46 1.72
N TRP A 215 -13.57 2.69 1.98
CA TRP A 215 -12.64 3.18 0.97
C TRP A 215 -12.38 2.13 -0.12
N HIS A 216 -12.09 0.89 0.28
CA HIS A 216 -11.80 -0.21 -0.64
C HIS A 216 -13.01 -0.68 -1.46
N LEU A 217 -14.23 -0.32 -1.09
CA LEU A 217 -15.41 -0.51 -1.94
C LEU A 217 -15.39 0.33 -3.22
N HIS A 218 -14.55 1.37 -3.28
CA HIS A 218 -14.35 2.20 -4.49
C HIS A 218 -13.07 1.84 -5.24
N ASP A 219 -12.33 0.84 -4.79
CA ASP A 219 -11.08 0.41 -5.41
C ASP A 219 -11.28 -0.89 -6.19
N GLU A 220 -11.08 -0.82 -7.50
CA GLU A 220 -11.27 -1.95 -8.41
C GLU A 220 -10.35 -3.13 -8.08
N ALA A 221 -9.13 -2.86 -7.59
CA ALA A 221 -8.20 -3.90 -7.18
C ALA A 221 -8.80 -4.73 -6.04
N TRP A 222 -9.37 -4.07 -5.04
CA TRP A 222 -9.99 -4.73 -3.89
C TRP A 222 -11.28 -5.46 -4.28
N LEU A 223 -12.15 -4.84 -5.08
CA LEU A 223 -13.40 -5.47 -5.54
C LEU A 223 -13.14 -6.74 -6.36
N SER A 224 -12.08 -6.75 -7.18
CA SER A 224 -11.69 -7.92 -7.95
C SER A 224 -11.14 -9.08 -7.10
N GLY A 225 -10.76 -8.81 -5.84
CA GLY A 225 -10.17 -9.78 -4.93
C GLY A 225 -8.72 -10.14 -5.25
N MET A 226 -8.04 -9.37 -6.08
CA MET A 226 -6.72 -9.72 -6.64
C MET A 226 -5.55 -9.03 -5.91
N VAL A 227 -5.83 -8.10 -5.00
CA VAL A 227 -4.81 -7.33 -4.25
C VAL A 227 -3.78 -8.23 -3.57
N ILE A 228 -4.19 -9.33 -2.93
CA ILE A 228 -3.24 -10.21 -2.23
C ILE A 228 -2.33 -10.91 -3.21
N ALA A 229 -2.85 -11.43 -4.34
CA ALA A 229 -1.99 -12.01 -5.38
C ALA A 229 -0.96 -10.98 -5.86
N TRP A 230 -1.41 -9.76 -6.12
CA TRP A 230 -0.56 -8.64 -6.52
C TRP A 230 0.52 -8.27 -5.49
N VAL A 231 0.15 -8.15 -4.22
CA VAL A 231 1.10 -7.88 -3.12
C VAL A 231 2.08 -9.03 -2.94
N MET A 232 1.63 -10.28 -3.01
CA MET A 232 2.47 -11.45 -2.77
C MET A 232 3.44 -11.75 -3.93
N LEU A 233 3.10 -11.35 -5.15
CA LEU A 233 3.96 -11.47 -6.34
C LEU A 233 4.99 -10.34 -6.47
N SER A 234 4.85 -9.28 -5.66
CA SER A 234 5.74 -8.13 -5.68
C SER A 234 7.03 -8.40 -4.89
N PRO A 235 8.22 -8.25 -5.51
CA PRO A 235 9.49 -8.33 -4.79
C PRO A 235 9.65 -7.21 -3.76
N PHE A 236 8.98 -6.06 -3.98
CA PHE A 236 9.02 -4.94 -3.05
C PHE A 236 8.19 -5.18 -1.80
N SER A 237 7.02 -5.82 -1.95
CA SER A 237 6.07 -6.01 -0.85
C SER A 237 6.28 -7.33 -0.09
N ASN A 238 6.86 -8.34 -0.75
CA ASN A 238 7.04 -9.69 -0.20
C ASN A 238 8.43 -10.25 -0.59
N PRO A 239 9.52 -9.63 -0.11
CA PRO A 239 10.89 -9.89 -0.59
C PRO A 239 11.34 -11.32 -0.28
N ASP A 240 10.92 -11.85 0.86
CA ASP A 240 11.35 -13.16 1.34
C ASP A 240 10.64 -14.32 0.63
N LEU A 241 9.42 -14.09 0.13
CA LEU A 241 8.56 -15.15 -0.41
C LEU A 241 8.08 -14.94 -1.86
N TYR A 242 8.41 -13.82 -2.52
CA TYR A 242 7.85 -13.53 -3.85
C TYR A 242 8.26 -14.57 -4.90
N GLU A 243 9.47 -15.12 -4.85
CA GLU A 243 9.93 -16.12 -5.83
C GLU A 243 9.16 -17.45 -5.71
N GLN A 244 8.89 -17.88 -4.47
CA GLN A 244 8.12 -19.09 -4.18
C GLN A 244 6.66 -18.88 -4.60
N VAL A 245 6.10 -17.69 -4.34
CA VAL A 245 4.74 -17.33 -4.78
C VAL A 245 4.68 -17.24 -6.31
N TRP A 246 5.70 -16.66 -6.95
CA TRP A 246 5.77 -16.57 -8.40
C TRP A 246 5.84 -17.95 -9.04
N SER A 247 6.65 -18.85 -8.48
CA SER A 247 6.74 -20.25 -8.90
C SER A 247 5.39 -20.97 -8.72
N LEU A 248 4.70 -20.73 -7.60
CA LEU A 248 3.36 -21.27 -7.36
C LEU A 248 2.35 -20.69 -8.35
N TYR A 249 2.45 -19.42 -8.70
CA TYR A 249 1.60 -18.77 -9.69
C TYR A 249 1.86 -19.31 -11.10
N GLN A 250 3.10 -19.56 -11.50
CA GLN A 250 3.41 -20.23 -12.77
C GLN A 250 2.84 -21.65 -12.81
N PHE A 251 2.95 -22.38 -11.71
CA PHE A 251 2.48 -23.76 -11.61
C PHE A 251 0.94 -23.85 -11.56
N SER A 252 0.29 -23.00 -10.77
CA SER A 252 -1.15 -22.96 -10.58
C SER A 252 -1.66 -21.54 -10.35
N PRO A 253 -1.89 -20.76 -11.43
CA PRO A 253 -2.48 -19.43 -11.33
C PRO A 253 -3.83 -19.46 -10.62
N TRP A 254 -4.61 -20.52 -10.86
CA TRP A 254 -5.90 -20.75 -10.23
C TRP A 254 -5.86 -20.76 -8.71
N LEU A 255 -4.87 -21.43 -8.13
CA LEU A 255 -4.74 -21.54 -6.68
C LEU A 255 -4.41 -20.19 -6.05
N VAL A 256 -3.38 -19.50 -6.56
CA VAL A 256 -2.94 -18.19 -6.04
C VAL A 256 -4.07 -17.16 -6.12
N VAL A 257 -4.74 -17.08 -7.26
CA VAL A 257 -5.86 -16.16 -7.47
C VAL A 257 -7.05 -16.49 -6.57
N SER A 258 -7.42 -17.77 -6.45
CA SER A 258 -8.57 -18.17 -5.62
C SER A 258 -8.30 -17.92 -4.13
N LEU A 259 -7.09 -18.20 -3.66
CA LEU A 259 -6.66 -17.86 -2.30
C LEU A 259 -6.69 -16.34 -2.06
N SER A 260 -6.26 -15.54 -3.05
CA SER A 260 -6.36 -14.07 -2.98
C SER A 260 -7.81 -13.62 -2.82
N ARG A 261 -8.73 -14.13 -3.65
CA ARG A 261 -10.16 -13.76 -3.59
C ARG A 261 -10.81 -14.16 -2.27
N ILE A 262 -10.59 -15.39 -1.82
CA ILE A 262 -11.10 -15.88 -0.53
C ILE A 262 -10.56 -15.01 0.61
N SER A 263 -9.27 -14.65 0.57
CA SER A 263 -8.64 -13.81 1.59
C SER A 263 -9.25 -12.40 1.60
N ILE A 264 -9.43 -11.75 0.45
CA ILE A 264 -10.01 -10.40 0.38
C ILE A 264 -11.48 -10.38 0.79
N TYR A 265 -12.30 -11.32 0.30
CA TYR A 265 -13.72 -11.37 0.69
C TYR A 265 -13.90 -11.74 2.16
N GLY A 266 -13.07 -12.65 2.68
CA GLY A 266 -13.02 -12.93 4.11
C GLY A 266 -12.59 -11.71 4.92
N MET A 267 -11.63 -10.92 4.43
CA MET A 267 -11.21 -9.66 5.06
C MET A 267 -12.34 -8.62 5.09
N PHE A 268 -13.07 -8.43 4.00
CA PHE A 268 -14.21 -7.52 3.96
C PHE A 268 -15.30 -7.92 4.96
N ALA A 269 -15.64 -9.21 4.99
CA ALA A 269 -16.58 -9.74 5.97
C ALA A 269 -16.05 -9.51 7.40
N TRP A 270 -14.75 -9.74 7.63
CA TRP A 270 -14.12 -9.53 8.92
C TRP A 270 -14.13 -8.07 9.36
N TYR A 271 -13.79 -7.10 8.51
CA TYR A 271 -13.83 -5.66 8.85
C TYR A 271 -15.21 -5.21 9.31
N ILE A 272 -16.28 -5.69 8.65
CA ILE A 272 -17.66 -5.38 9.04
C ILE A 272 -18.05 -6.11 10.33
N LEU A 273 -17.56 -7.34 10.52
CA LEU A 273 -17.96 -8.21 11.63
C LEU A 273 -17.08 -8.09 12.88
N VAL A 274 -15.93 -7.44 12.85
CA VAL A 274 -14.95 -7.48 13.96
C VAL A 274 -15.55 -7.03 15.29
N LEU A 275 -16.47 -6.07 15.28
CA LEU A 275 -17.23 -5.64 16.47
C LEU A 275 -18.58 -6.36 16.63
N PRO A 276 -19.53 -6.30 15.68
CA PRO A 276 -20.85 -6.91 15.88
C PRO A 276 -20.79 -8.45 15.94
N GLY A 277 -19.86 -9.08 15.23
CA GLY A 277 -19.66 -10.53 15.20
C GLY A 277 -19.33 -11.13 16.57
N LEU A 278 -18.71 -10.36 17.47
CA LEU A 278 -18.50 -10.79 18.87
C LEU A 278 -19.81 -10.93 19.66
N LEU A 279 -20.87 -10.24 19.24
CA LEU A 279 -22.18 -10.20 19.89
C LEU A 279 -23.20 -11.16 19.24
N MET A 280 -22.90 -11.66 18.03
CA MET A 280 -23.79 -12.48 17.19
C MET A 280 -23.73 -13.99 17.47
N GLY A 281 -22.88 -14.45 18.39
CA GLY A 281 -22.82 -15.84 18.84
C GLY A 281 -21.45 -16.49 18.68
N ARG A 282 -21.38 -17.81 18.89
CA ARG A 282 -20.10 -18.54 18.96
C ARG A 282 -19.39 -18.62 17.61
N LEU A 283 -20.12 -18.88 16.53
CA LEU A 283 -19.55 -19.05 15.19
C LEU A 283 -18.91 -17.74 14.69
N PHE A 284 -19.69 -16.64 14.66
CA PHE A 284 -19.20 -15.33 14.25
C PHE A 284 -18.03 -14.85 15.12
N ARG A 285 -18.10 -15.07 16.44
CA ARG A 285 -16.98 -14.75 17.33
C ARG A 285 -15.74 -15.57 17.03
N ALA A 286 -15.88 -16.87 16.76
CA ALA A 286 -14.74 -17.73 16.39
C ALA A 286 -14.13 -17.28 15.05
N PHE A 287 -14.97 -16.91 14.08
CA PHE A 287 -14.51 -16.33 12.82
C PHE A 287 -13.75 -15.03 13.05
N VAL A 288 -14.32 -14.07 13.81
CA VAL A 288 -13.65 -12.79 14.11
C VAL A 288 -12.29 -13.03 14.76
N ILE A 289 -12.23 -13.85 15.81
CA ILE A 289 -11.00 -14.13 16.57
C ILE A 289 -9.97 -14.86 15.71
N GLY A 290 -10.38 -15.91 15.00
CA GLY A 290 -9.50 -16.76 14.21
C GLY A 290 -8.99 -16.08 12.94
N TRP A 291 -9.88 -15.41 12.20
CA TRP A 291 -9.51 -14.68 10.98
C TRP A 291 -8.62 -13.48 11.29
N GLY A 292 -8.94 -12.72 12.34
CA GLY A 292 -8.10 -11.61 12.79
C GLY A 292 -6.70 -12.08 13.20
N LEU A 293 -6.60 -13.19 13.93
CA LEU A 293 -5.30 -13.77 14.29
C LEU A 293 -4.52 -14.22 13.04
N ALA A 294 -5.17 -14.90 12.10
CA ALA A 294 -4.52 -15.32 10.86
C ALA A 294 -4.00 -14.13 10.05
N PHE A 295 -4.81 -13.07 9.92
CA PHE A 295 -4.41 -11.83 9.27
C PHE A 295 -3.20 -11.19 9.94
N PHE A 296 -3.19 -11.06 11.27
CA PHE A 296 -2.08 -10.44 11.98
C PHE A 296 -0.79 -11.27 11.90
N LEU A 297 -0.89 -12.60 11.92
CA LEU A 297 0.27 -13.47 11.70
C LEU A 297 0.85 -13.29 10.28
N ILE A 298 -0.02 -13.22 9.26
CA ILE A 298 0.40 -12.94 7.87
C ILE A 298 1.02 -11.53 7.78
N SER A 299 0.39 -10.53 8.40
CA SER A 299 0.87 -9.14 8.49
C SER A 299 2.21 -9.01 9.24
N THR A 300 2.56 -9.94 10.12
CA THR A 300 3.85 -9.93 10.84
C THR A 300 4.93 -10.69 10.10
N PHE A 301 4.63 -11.87 9.57
CA PHE A 301 5.64 -12.84 9.11
C PHE A 301 5.71 -12.99 7.59
N VAL A 302 4.71 -12.50 6.86
CA VAL A 302 4.61 -12.69 5.41
C VAL A 302 4.63 -11.36 4.68
N LEU A 303 3.83 -10.40 5.14
CA LEU A 303 3.85 -9.03 4.64
C LEU A 303 4.74 -8.24 5.60
N PRO A 304 6.00 -7.90 5.30
CA PRO A 304 6.90 -7.17 6.21
C PRO A 304 6.43 -5.71 6.46
N LEU A 305 5.26 -5.53 7.08
CA LEU A 305 4.64 -4.23 7.41
C LEU A 305 5.26 -3.62 8.67
N ARG A 306 6.56 -3.88 8.88
CA ARG A 306 7.37 -3.41 10.01
C ARG A 306 6.66 -3.68 11.35
N PHE A 307 6.39 -2.63 12.11
CA PHE A 307 5.84 -2.73 13.47
C PHE A 307 4.32 -2.95 13.50
N LEU A 308 3.61 -2.84 12.37
CA LEU A 308 2.14 -2.96 12.34
C LEU A 308 1.68 -4.31 12.90
N GLY A 309 2.10 -5.42 12.28
CA GLY A 309 1.69 -6.74 12.70
C GLY A 309 2.04 -7.04 14.16
N TRP A 310 3.18 -6.55 14.64
CA TRP A 310 3.58 -6.70 16.05
C TRP A 310 2.63 -5.99 17.03
N TYR A 311 2.24 -4.75 16.75
CA TYR A 311 1.25 -4.06 17.59
C TYR A 311 -0.13 -4.71 17.51
N GLU A 312 -0.54 -5.20 16.33
CA GLU A 312 -1.79 -5.94 16.14
C GLU A 312 -1.80 -7.26 16.93
N LEU A 313 -0.69 -8.00 16.95
CA LEU A 313 -0.55 -9.22 17.75
C LEU A 313 -0.63 -8.92 19.25
N VAL A 314 0.02 -7.85 19.73
CA VAL A 314 -0.09 -7.45 21.15
C VAL A 314 -1.52 -7.02 21.50
N PHE A 315 -2.18 -6.27 20.60
CA PHE A 315 -3.57 -5.88 20.75
C PHE A 315 -4.49 -7.11 20.84
N TRP A 316 -4.35 -8.04 19.89
CA TRP A 316 -5.16 -9.25 19.84
C TRP A 316 -4.91 -10.16 21.04
N PHE A 317 -3.65 -10.25 21.47
CA PHE A 317 -3.24 -10.98 22.66
C PHE A 317 -4.00 -10.48 23.89
N VAL A 318 -3.99 -9.16 24.14
CA VAL A 318 -4.63 -8.62 25.35
C VAL A 318 -6.16 -8.70 25.30
N LEU A 319 -6.76 -8.68 24.11
CA LEU A 319 -8.21 -8.81 23.94
C LEU A 319 -8.70 -10.25 24.13
N PHE A 320 -8.04 -11.21 23.48
CA PHE A 320 -8.60 -12.56 23.26
C PHE A 320 -7.72 -13.71 23.73
N PHE A 321 -6.45 -13.48 24.08
CA PHE A 321 -5.60 -14.59 24.50
C PHE A 321 -6.11 -15.16 25.82
N PRO A 322 -6.40 -16.47 25.88
CA PRO A 322 -6.94 -17.08 27.08
C PRO A 322 -5.84 -17.27 28.13
N ALA A 323 -5.93 -16.62 29.30
CA ALA A 323 -4.87 -16.68 30.32
C ALA A 323 -4.56 -18.11 30.79
N ARG A 324 -5.57 -18.99 30.76
CA ARG A 324 -5.40 -20.42 31.05
C ARG A 324 -4.38 -21.12 30.14
N TRP A 325 -4.07 -20.61 28.96
CA TRP A 325 -3.06 -21.19 28.07
C TRP A 325 -1.63 -20.86 28.52
N LEU A 326 -1.41 -19.68 29.11
CA LEU A 326 -0.12 -19.36 29.71
C LEU A 326 0.08 -20.08 31.03
N VAL A 327 -0.98 -20.24 31.82
CA VAL A 327 -0.82 -20.57 33.23
C VAL A 327 -1.45 -21.91 33.65
N GLY A 328 -2.19 -22.55 32.74
CA GLY A 328 -2.57 -23.95 32.87
C GLY A 328 -3.39 -24.31 34.12
N ARG A 329 -4.31 -23.46 34.60
CA ARG A 329 -5.41 -23.73 35.58
C ARG A 329 -6.10 -22.41 36.02
N LYS A 330 -7.08 -22.49 36.94
CA LYS A 330 -7.69 -21.33 37.65
C LYS A 330 -6.61 -20.59 38.47
N PRO A 331 -6.74 -19.28 38.73
CA PRO A 331 -5.83 -18.55 39.65
C PRO A 331 -5.81 -19.21 41.04
N LEU A 332 -4.73 -19.00 41.80
CA LEU A 332 -4.53 -19.60 43.13
C LEU A 332 -4.75 -21.12 43.10
N SER A 333 -3.99 -21.82 42.26
CA SER A 333 -4.14 -23.27 42.08
C SER A 333 -3.15 -24.10 42.91
N LEU A 334 -2.14 -23.48 43.54
CA LEU A 334 -1.08 -24.18 44.25
C LEU A 334 -0.73 -23.49 45.57
N ALA A 335 -1.06 -24.10 46.70
CA ALA A 335 -0.58 -23.66 48.01
C ALA A 335 0.81 -24.26 48.29
N ILE A 336 1.78 -23.44 48.64
CA ILE A 336 3.17 -23.85 48.89
C ILE A 336 3.46 -23.69 50.38
N LEU A 337 3.66 -24.82 51.05
CA LEU A 337 4.11 -24.91 52.43
C LEU A 337 5.63 -24.82 52.47
N PHE A 338 6.15 -23.94 53.32
CA PHE A 338 7.58 -23.71 53.47
C PHE A 338 7.99 -23.44 54.93
N ASP A 339 9.27 -23.69 55.24
CA ASP A 339 9.87 -23.34 56.52
C ASP A 339 10.25 -21.85 56.56
N ASP A 340 9.52 -21.08 57.38
CA ASP A 340 9.73 -19.65 57.57
C ASP A 340 10.98 -19.32 58.41
N ARG A 341 11.71 -20.33 58.89
CA ARG A 341 13.00 -20.17 59.56
C ARG A 341 14.20 -20.49 58.68
N CYS A 342 14.03 -21.01 57.47
CA CYS A 342 15.16 -21.33 56.60
C CYS A 342 15.46 -20.18 55.63
N ASN A 343 16.70 -19.66 55.62
CA ASN A 343 17.13 -18.59 54.70
C ASN A 343 16.94 -18.97 53.22
N LEU A 344 17.17 -20.25 52.87
CA LEU A 344 16.99 -20.74 51.50
C LEU A 344 15.50 -20.74 51.13
N CYS A 345 14.63 -21.26 51.99
CA CYS A 345 13.19 -21.33 51.72
C CYS A 345 12.58 -19.93 51.61
N ASP A 346 12.93 -19.01 52.52
CA ASP A 346 12.48 -17.62 52.49
C ASP A 346 12.90 -16.90 51.17
N ARG A 347 14.17 -16.99 50.78
CA ARG A 347 14.64 -16.43 49.50
C ARG A 347 13.94 -17.06 48.31
N THR A 348 13.77 -18.38 48.32
CA THR A 348 13.08 -19.13 47.26
C THR A 348 11.65 -18.65 47.12
N VAL A 349 10.90 -18.54 48.22
CA VAL A 349 9.51 -18.08 48.22
C VAL A 349 9.40 -16.63 47.74
N ARG A 350 10.30 -15.74 48.17
CA ARG A 350 10.32 -14.36 47.66
C ARG A 350 10.56 -14.30 46.15
N PHE A 351 11.51 -15.09 45.66
CA PHE A 351 11.79 -15.21 44.23
C PHE A 351 10.58 -15.75 43.47
N LEU A 352 9.99 -16.87 43.92
CA LEU A 352 8.81 -17.49 43.32
C LEU A 352 7.60 -16.54 43.31
N ALA A 353 7.39 -15.79 44.39
CA ALA A 353 6.32 -14.81 44.48
C ALA A 353 6.54 -13.59 43.57
N TRP A 354 7.80 -13.21 43.35
CA TRP A 354 8.15 -12.13 42.41
C TRP A 354 7.88 -12.54 40.95
N ILE A 355 8.24 -13.77 40.57
CA ILE A 355 7.99 -14.30 39.21
C ILE A 355 6.56 -14.81 39.01
N ASP A 356 5.74 -14.95 40.07
CA ASP A 356 4.33 -15.31 39.99
C ASP A 356 3.46 -14.16 39.48
N ILE A 357 3.71 -13.81 38.22
CA ILE A 357 3.03 -12.79 37.43
C ILE A 357 1.54 -13.10 37.22
N PHE A 358 1.06 -14.30 37.53
CA PHE A 358 -0.35 -14.65 37.36
C PHE A 358 -1.07 -14.99 38.67
N GLY A 359 -0.36 -15.02 39.80
CA GLY A 359 -0.97 -15.31 41.11
C GLY A 359 -1.44 -16.76 41.22
N GLN A 360 -0.63 -17.70 40.74
CA GLN A 360 -0.91 -19.13 40.81
C GLN A 360 -0.61 -19.74 42.17
N CYS A 361 0.34 -19.15 42.90
CA CYS A 361 0.90 -19.71 44.11
C CYS A 361 0.36 -18.96 45.34
N GLU A 362 -0.05 -19.72 46.34
CA GLU A 362 -0.35 -19.23 47.68
C GLU A 362 0.73 -19.70 48.65
N PHE A 363 1.58 -18.81 49.13
CA PHE A 363 2.68 -19.19 50.02
C PHE A 363 2.23 -19.16 51.48
N ARG A 364 2.38 -20.31 52.17
CA ARG A 364 1.93 -20.52 53.55
C ARG A 364 3.09 -21.01 54.44
N PRO A 365 3.50 -20.25 55.46
CA PRO A 365 4.45 -20.72 56.48
C PRO A 365 3.91 -21.97 57.18
N ILE A 366 4.64 -23.10 57.13
CA ILE A 366 4.11 -24.37 57.66
C ILE A 366 3.82 -24.32 59.16
N ARG A 367 4.68 -23.67 59.94
CA ARG A 367 4.56 -23.59 61.41
C ARG A 367 3.28 -22.91 61.87
N ARG A 368 2.72 -22.04 61.02
CA ARG A 368 1.50 -21.26 61.30
C ARG A 368 0.27 -21.85 60.61
N ASN A 369 0.46 -22.79 59.68
CA ASN A 369 -0.59 -23.40 58.87
C ASN A 369 -0.61 -24.93 59.05
N THR A 370 -0.37 -25.41 60.28
CA THR A 370 -0.29 -26.84 60.61
C THR A 370 -1.60 -27.59 60.40
N SER A 371 -2.75 -26.94 60.63
CA SER A 371 -4.07 -27.53 60.36
C SER A 371 -4.28 -27.82 58.89
N PHE A 372 -3.97 -26.86 58.02
CA PHE A 372 -4.04 -27.03 56.56
C PHE A 372 -3.04 -28.08 56.05
N ALA A 373 -1.83 -28.11 56.62
CA ALA A 373 -0.84 -29.13 56.31
C ALA A 373 -1.35 -30.54 56.69
N ALA A 374 -1.88 -30.70 57.90
CA ALA A 374 -2.42 -31.96 58.39
C ALA A 374 -3.63 -32.45 57.57
N GLU A 375 -4.52 -31.55 57.14
CA GLU A 375 -5.66 -31.87 56.27
C GLU A 375 -5.24 -32.51 54.95
N HIS A 376 -4.05 -32.15 54.45
CA HIS A 376 -3.49 -32.68 53.20
C HIS A 376 -2.39 -33.72 53.44
N GLY A 377 -2.33 -34.28 54.64
CA GLY A 377 -1.40 -35.36 55.00
C GLY A 377 0.06 -34.94 55.04
N VAL A 378 0.37 -33.66 55.27
CA VAL A 378 1.75 -33.14 55.40
C VAL A 378 2.10 -32.99 56.87
N THR A 379 3.09 -33.75 57.34
CA THR A 379 3.56 -33.61 58.72
C THR A 379 4.41 -32.34 58.88
N LEU A 380 4.47 -31.79 60.10
CA LEU A 380 5.33 -30.62 60.36
C LEU A 380 6.79 -30.93 60.03
N ALA A 381 7.28 -32.12 60.36
CA ALA A 381 8.66 -32.53 60.07
C ALA A 381 8.94 -32.57 58.56
N GLU A 382 7.99 -33.08 57.76
CA GLU A 382 8.11 -33.12 56.30
C GLU A 382 8.20 -31.73 55.70
N GLY A 383 7.26 -30.83 55.97
CA GLY A 383 7.29 -29.51 55.34
C GLY A 383 8.27 -28.52 55.99
N LEU A 384 8.91 -28.91 57.11
CA LEU A 384 10.14 -28.25 57.55
C LEU A 384 11.33 -28.69 56.71
N THR A 385 11.32 -29.90 56.16
CA THR A 385 12.42 -30.52 55.38
C THR A 385 12.35 -30.17 53.91
N ASP A 386 11.19 -30.41 53.29
CA ASP A 386 10.93 -30.19 51.88
C ASP A 386 9.94 -29.04 51.69
N LEU A 387 10.03 -28.37 50.53
CA LEU A 387 8.92 -27.54 50.08
C LEU A 387 7.81 -28.46 49.58
N VAL A 388 6.59 -28.22 50.05
CA VAL A 388 5.43 -29.04 49.69
C VAL A 388 4.38 -28.17 49.02
N GLY A 389 4.01 -28.52 47.80
CA GLY A 389 2.91 -27.90 47.08
C GLY A 389 1.64 -28.73 47.19
N ILE A 390 0.53 -28.09 47.44
CA ILE A 390 -0.80 -28.67 47.48
C ILE A 390 -1.64 -27.99 46.40
N ASP A 391 -2.13 -28.76 45.44
CA ASP A 391 -3.08 -28.22 44.48
C ASP A 391 -4.44 -28.04 45.12
N LEU A 392 -4.91 -26.79 45.15
CA LEU A 392 -6.13 -26.41 45.84
C LEU A 392 -7.40 -26.94 45.17
N HIS A 393 -7.32 -27.47 43.95
CA HIS A 393 -8.49 -27.94 43.23
C HIS A 393 -8.71 -29.46 43.36
N ASN A 394 -7.65 -30.24 43.35
CA ASN A 394 -7.73 -31.70 43.44
C ASN A 394 -7.06 -32.30 44.69
N GLY A 395 -6.51 -31.45 45.56
CA GLY A 395 -5.80 -31.88 46.78
C GLY A 395 -4.47 -32.60 46.50
N ARG A 396 -4.00 -32.63 45.24
CA ARG A 396 -2.78 -33.37 44.89
C ARG A 396 -1.57 -32.70 45.51
N ARG A 397 -0.80 -33.50 46.23
CA ARG A 397 0.48 -33.15 46.86
C ARG A 397 1.64 -33.30 45.88
N TYR A 398 2.57 -32.36 45.91
CA TYR A 398 3.85 -32.37 45.19
C TYR A 398 4.97 -32.04 46.16
N ASP A 399 5.93 -32.94 46.30
CA ASP A 399 7.02 -32.81 47.29
C ASP A 399 8.36 -32.55 46.60
N GLY A 400 9.16 -31.68 47.21
CA GLY A 400 10.56 -31.50 46.85
C GLY A 400 10.77 -31.19 45.37
N TYR A 401 11.55 -32.01 44.66
CA TYR A 401 11.86 -31.79 43.24
C TYR A 401 10.62 -31.77 42.33
N GLU A 402 9.60 -32.59 42.61
CA GLU A 402 8.35 -32.63 41.84
C GLU A 402 7.57 -31.32 41.96
N LEU A 403 7.66 -30.64 43.11
CA LEU A 403 7.11 -29.29 43.26
C LEU A 403 7.81 -28.31 42.31
N TYR A 404 9.14 -28.33 42.22
CA TYR A 404 9.84 -27.42 41.31
C TYR A 404 9.49 -27.67 39.85
N LEU A 405 9.38 -28.94 39.43
CA LEU A 405 8.90 -29.25 38.09
C LEU A 405 7.48 -28.71 37.87
N THR A 406 6.60 -28.87 38.86
CA THR A 406 5.23 -28.32 38.82
C THR A 406 5.23 -26.80 38.73
N LEU A 407 6.09 -26.11 39.46
CA LEU A 407 6.25 -24.66 39.41
C LEU A 407 6.76 -24.20 38.05
N VAL A 408 7.75 -24.91 37.49
CA VAL A 408 8.28 -24.63 36.16
C VAL A 408 7.19 -24.74 35.10
N TRP A 409 6.29 -25.73 35.19
CA TRP A 409 5.13 -25.82 34.30
C TRP A 409 4.11 -24.69 34.49
N ARG A 410 3.88 -24.25 35.73
CA ARG A 410 2.81 -23.27 36.06
C ARG A 410 3.24 -21.80 35.94
N LEU A 411 4.53 -21.50 36.02
CA LEU A 411 5.04 -20.14 36.02
C LEU A 411 5.77 -19.86 34.70
N PRO A 412 5.18 -19.07 33.76
CA PRO A 412 5.74 -18.91 32.41
C PRO A 412 7.19 -18.42 32.37
N LEU A 413 7.60 -17.58 33.31
CA LEU A 413 8.99 -17.10 33.41
C LEU A 413 10.00 -18.21 33.73
N LEU A 414 9.55 -19.37 34.23
CA LEU A 414 10.38 -20.53 34.48
C LEU A 414 10.40 -21.51 33.30
N TRP A 415 9.62 -21.32 32.24
CA TRP A 415 9.58 -22.24 31.09
C TRP A 415 10.95 -22.54 30.44
N PRO A 416 11.90 -21.60 30.33
CA PRO A 416 13.24 -21.93 29.84
C PRO A 416 13.95 -23.01 30.69
N ALA A 417 13.59 -23.14 31.97
CA ALA A 417 14.10 -24.18 32.86
C ALA A 417 13.35 -25.52 32.72
N LEU A 418 12.29 -25.62 31.92
CA LEU A 418 11.51 -26.85 31.77
C LEU A 418 12.35 -28.00 31.22
N ILE A 419 13.13 -27.75 30.17
CA ILE A 419 13.99 -28.76 29.55
C ILE A 419 15.03 -29.31 30.55
N PRO A 420 15.85 -28.47 31.23
CA PRO A 420 16.83 -29.00 32.17
C PRO A 420 16.21 -29.68 33.40
N PHE A 421 15.05 -29.22 33.90
CA PHE A 421 14.37 -29.91 35.01
C PHE A 421 13.79 -31.26 34.58
N GLU A 422 13.17 -31.33 33.42
CA GLU A 422 12.62 -32.59 32.90
C GLU A 422 13.74 -33.59 32.57
N LEU A 423 14.87 -33.13 32.04
CA LEU A 423 16.06 -33.95 31.83
C LEU A 423 16.65 -34.43 33.16
N GLY A 424 16.77 -33.53 34.15
CA GLY A 424 17.23 -33.85 35.50
C GLY A 424 16.37 -34.90 36.20
N ARG A 425 15.04 -34.87 35.96
CA ARG A 425 14.11 -35.91 36.41
C ARG A 425 14.40 -37.26 35.75
N ARG A 426 14.52 -37.29 34.42
CA ARG A 426 14.74 -38.51 33.63
C ARG A 426 16.09 -39.17 33.94
N LEU A 427 17.13 -38.38 34.18
CA LEU A 427 18.47 -38.86 34.54
C LEU A 427 18.64 -39.09 36.05
N TRP A 428 17.62 -38.80 36.87
CA TRP A 428 17.65 -38.87 38.33
C TRP A 428 18.67 -37.94 39.04
N ILE A 429 19.40 -37.13 38.27
CA ILE A 429 20.35 -36.13 38.77
C ILE A 429 19.61 -35.03 39.55
N GLY A 430 18.45 -34.61 39.08
CA GLY A 430 17.65 -33.55 39.68
C GLY A 430 17.17 -33.89 41.10
N PRO A 431 16.45 -35.00 41.31
CA PRO A 431 16.04 -35.47 42.63
C PRO A 431 17.23 -35.68 43.59
N TRP A 432 18.34 -36.24 43.10
CA TRP A 432 19.55 -36.44 43.90
C TRP A 432 20.16 -35.11 44.37
N LEU A 433 20.37 -34.15 43.45
CA LEU A 433 20.86 -32.82 43.77
C LEU A 433 19.91 -32.10 44.74
N TYR A 434 18.60 -32.22 44.54
CA TYR A 434 17.62 -31.64 45.43
C TYR A 434 17.79 -32.17 46.85
N ARG A 435 17.91 -33.48 47.04
CA ARG A 435 18.10 -34.09 48.38
C ARG A 435 19.40 -33.64 49.03
N LEU A 436 20.50 -33.59 48.27
CA LEU A 436 21.78 -33.07 48.75
C LEU A 436 21.65 -31.64 49.30
N VAL A 437 20.90 -30.77 48.60
CA VAL A 437 20.65 -29.39 49.02
C VAL A 437 19.68 -29.32 50.20
N ALA A 438 18.56 -30.04 50.12
CA ALA A 438 17.51 -30.04 51.12
C ALA A 438 18.05 -30.50 52.48
N ASP A 439 18.76 -31.63 52.53
CA ASP A 439 19.26 -32.22 53.78
C ASP A 439 20.33 -31.35 54.46
N ARG A 440 21.08 -30.56 53.68
CA ARG A 440 22.15 -29.69 54.18
C ARG A 440 21.75 -28.20 54.27
N ARG A 441 20.50 -27.84 53.98
CA ARG A 441 20.08 -26.44 53.81
C ARG A 441 20.34 -25.55 55.03
N ILE A 442 20.15 -26.06 56.25
CA ILE A 442 20.38 -25.29 57.48
C ILE A 442 21.87 -25.06 57.69
N ALA A 443 22.70 -26.07 57.42
CA ALA A 443 24.15 -25.96 57.54
C ALA A 443 24.75 -25.02 56.47
N MET A 444 24.20 -25.04 55.25
CA MET A 444 24.72 -24.23 54.13
C MET A 444 24.21 -22.79 54.11
N PHE A 445 22.95 -22.55 54.48
CA PHE A 445 22.31 -21.24 54.32
C PHE A 445 21.92 -20.58 55.65
N GLY A 446 21.99 -21.30 56.78
CA GLY A 446 21.63 -20.77 58.09
C GLY A 446 20.13 -20.62 58.33
N VAL A 447 19.79 -20.05 59.50
CA VAL A 447 18.42 -19.89 60.01
C VAL A 447 18.07 -18.39 60.08
N CYS A 448 16.87 -18.01 59.63
CA CYS A 448 16.31 -16.68 59.83
C CYS A 448 15.87 -16.49 61.28
N THR A 449 16.25 -15.37 61.90
CA THR A 449 15.76 -15.00 63.25
C THR A 449 14.34 -14.45 63.22
N THR A 450 13.97 -13.76 62.14
CA THR A 450 12.61 -13.27 61.89
C THR A 450 12.22 -13.48 60.43
N SER A 451 11.13 -14.22 60.20
CA SER A 451 10.51 -14.27 58.87
C SER A 451 9.96 -12.89 58.56
N THR A 452 10.41 -12.29 57.46
CA THR A 452 9.83 -11.02 56.97
C THR A 452 8.60 -11.26 56.09
N ILE A 453 8.21 -12.53 55.90
CA ILE A 453 7.10 -12.92 55.05
C ILE A 453 5.83 -12.98 55.93
N PRO A 454 4.78 -12.16 55.64
CA PRO A 454 3.53 -12.20 56.39
C PRO A 454 2.81 -13.56 56.30
N ASP A 455 1.91 -13.83 57.25
CA ASP A 455 1.23 -15.12 57.48
C ASP A 455 0.55 -15.73 56.26
N ARG A 456 0.09 -14.87 55.36
CA ARG A 456 -0.23 -15.24 53.98
C ARG A 456 0.54 -14.32 53.08
N PHE A 457 1.50 -14.91 52.37
CA PHE A 457 2.13 -14.24 51.24
C PHE A 457 1.46 -14.72 49.96
N THR A 458 0.15 -14.55 49.87
CA THR A 458 -0.41 -14.17 48.58
C THR A 458 0.20 -12.81 48.31
N VAL A 459 1.05 -12.64 47.28
CA VAL A 459 1.51 -11.30 46.84
C VAL A 459 0.38 -10.32 47.11
N ALA A 460 0.60 -9.33 47.98
CA ALA A 460 -0.38 -8.49 48.69
C ALA A 460 -1.50 -7.87 47.82
N ARG A 461 -2.33 -8.71 47.19
CA ARG A 461 -3.25 -8.40 46.09
C ARG A 461 -4.69 -8.85 46.39
N GLN A 462 -4.91 -9.54 47.52
CA GLN A 462 -6.25 -9.84 48.04
C GLN A 462 -6.95 -8.63 48.68
N SER A 463 -6.28 -7.48 48.85
CA SER A 463 -6.90 -6.27 49.44
C SER A 463 -7.39 -5.24 48.42
N LEU A 464 -7.39 -5.54 47.11
CA LEU A 464 -8.24 -4.79 46.19
C LEU A 464 -9.68 -5.20 46.51
N SER A 465 -10.27 -4.56 47.53
CA SER A 465 -11.64 -4.76 47.97
C SER A 465 -12.58 -4.62 46.79
N THR A 466 -12.98 -5.75 46.21
CA THR A 466 -13.89 -5.81 45.06
C THR A 466 -15.32 -5.41 45.42
N ALA A 467 -15.66 -5.35 46.71
CA ALA A 467 -17.05 -5.27 47.16
C ALA A 467 -17.61 -3.83 47.21
N ASP A 468 -16.81 -2.82 47.61
CA ASP A 468 -17.32 -1.45 47.81
C ASP A 468 -16.76 -0.40 46.82
N GLN A 469 -15.63 -0.65 46.18
CA GLN A 469 -14.99 0.33 45.28
C GLN A 469 -15.56 0.34 43.85
N ALA A 470 -16.41 -0.62 43.48
CA ALA A 470 -16.96 -0.77 42.13
C ALA A 470 -17.95 0.34 41.71
N ARG A 471 -18.32 1.28 42.60
CA ARG A 471 -19.44 2.21 42.34
C ARG A 471 -19.07 3.53 41.65
N THR A 472 -17.81 3.97 41.67
CA THR A 472 -17.46 5.28 41.10
C THR A 472 -16.37 5.18 40.04
N TRP A 473 -16.77 5.33 38.78
CA TRP A 473 -15.81 5.47 37.69
C TRP A 473 -15.01 6.77 37.86
N PRO A 474 -13.72 6.82 37.52
CA PRO A 474 -12.96 8.07 37.60
C PRO A 474 -13.41 9.05 36.52
N ILE A 475 -13.48 10.34 36.84
CA ILE A 475 -13.94 11.38 35.90
C ILE A 475 -13.13 11.33 34.60
N MET A 476 -11.80 11.18 34.70
CA MET A 476 -10.89 11.12 33.56
C MET A 476 -11.23 9.96 32.61
N VAL A 477 -11.61 8.81 33.15
CA VAL A 477 -11.93 7.60 32.35
C VAL A 477 -13.25 7.80 31.62
N SER A 478 -14.28 8.28 32.31
CA SER A 478 -15.56 8.62 31.68
C SER A 478 -15.39 9.69 30.61
N SER A 479 -14.54 10.70 30.83
CA SER A 479 -14.26 11.74 29.84
C SER A 479 -13.47 11.22 28.63
N MET A 480 -12.51 10.30 28.82
CA MET A 480 -11.82 9.63 27.72
C MET A 480 -12.79 8.83 26.85
N LEU A 481 -13.68 8.05 27.47
CA LEU A 481 -14.70 7.27 26.75
C LEU A 481 -15.68 8.18 25.99
N LEU A 482 -16.08 9.29 26.58
CA LEU A 482 -16.93 10.29 25.93
C LEU A 482 -16.20 10.97 24.75
N ALA A 483 -14.94 11.38 24.95
CA ALA A 483 -14.11 11.96 23.89
C ALA A 483 -13.93 10.97 22.74
N LEU A 484 -13.64 9.70 23.03
CA LEU A 484 -13.55 8.63 22.04
C LEU A 484 -14.86 8.51 21.25
N ALA A 485 -16.01 8.48 21.92
CA ALA A 485 -17.31 8.38 21.26
C ALA A 485 -17.59 9.58 20.34
N VAL A 486 -17.34 10.82 20.81
CA VAL A 486 -17.55 12.04 20.03
C VAL A 486 -16.63 12.11 18.82
N LEU A 487 -15.33 11.88 19.02
CA LEU A 487 -14.35 11.92 17.93
C LEU A 487 -14.55 10.78 16.92
N SER A 488 -14.89 9.58 17.38
CA SER A 488 -15.21 8.46 16.50
C SER A 488 -16.48 8.70 15.71
N LEU A 489 -17.53 9.27 16.32
CA LEU A 489 -18.75 9.63 15.59
C LEU A 489 -18.46 10.68 14.51
N ALA A 490 -17.69 11.71 14.85
CA ALA A 490 -17.26 12.71 13.87
C ALA A 490 -16.43 12.11 12.73
N PHE A 491 -15.58 11.12 13.04
CA PHE A 491 -14.83 10.36 12.05
C PHE A 491 -15.74 9.50 11.16
N LEU A 492 -16.72 8.79 11.73
CA LEU A 492 -17.66 7.95 10.98
C LEU A 492 -18.58 8.75 10.04
N VAL A 493 -18.88 10.02 10.37
CA VAL A 493 -19.61 10.92 9.46
C VAL A 493 -18.79 11.27 8.20
N ARG A 494 -17.48 11.02 8.22
CA ARG A 494 -16.55 11.29 7.10
C ARG A 494 -16.26 10.04 6.25
N LEU A 495 -16.99 8.94 6.43
CA LEU A 495 -16.80 7.73 5.63
C LEU A 495 -17.11 8.01 4.14
N PRO A 496 -16.27 7.53 3.21
CA PRO A 496 -16.48 7.66 1.76
C PRO A 496 -17.58 6.71 1.28
N LEU A 497 -18.85 6.98 1.58
CA LEU A 497 -19.94 6.06 1.20
C LEU A 497 -20.39 6.21 -0.26
N THR A 498 -20.25 7.39 -0.87
CA THR A 498 -20.83 7.70 -2.19
C THR A 498 -19.80 7.86 -3.31
N GLY A 499 -18.52 7.68 -3.04
CA GLY A 499 -17.45 7.77 -4.05
C GLY A 499 -16.07 7.93 -3.42
N ALA A 500 -15.04 7.89 -4.27
CA ALA A 500 -13.65 8.12 -3.88
C ALA A 500 -13.36 9.59 -3.47
N ASP A 501 -14.27 10.52 -3.81
CA ASP A 501 -14.17 11.89 -3.38
C ASP A 501 -14.38 12.01 -1.87
N ASP A 502 -13.36 12.56 -1.23
CA ASP A 502 -13.18 12.58 0.21
C ASP A 502 -14.26 13.40 0.98
N ASN A 503 -15.23 14.05 0.31
CA ASN A 503 -16.18 14.99 0.93
C ASN A 503 -17.48 15.27 0.14
N PRO A 504 -18.43 14.33 0.03
CA PRO A 504 -19.70 14.62 -0.64
C PRO A 504 -20.66 15.45 0.22
N SER A 505 -20.63 15.33 1.57
CA SER A 505 -21.63 15.97 2.44
C SER A 505 -21.15 17.24 3.15
N SER A 506 -22.08 18.17 3.45
CA SER A 506 -21.82 19.34 4.28
C SER A 506 -21.38 18.97 5.70
N LEU A 507 -21.94 17.89 6.25
CA LEU A 507 -21.58 17.37 7.58
C LEU A 507 -20.14 16.84 7.62
N SER A 508 -19.68 16.11 6.59
CA SER A 508 -18.29 15.66 6.51
C SER A 508 -17.32 16.84 6.48
N ARG A 509 -17.63 17.88 5.69
CA ARG A 509 -16.82 19.10 5.62
C ARG A 509 -16.78 19.84 6.96
N LEU A 510 -17.92 19.97 7.64
CA LEU A 510 -17.99 20.58 8.97
C LEU A 510 -17.18 19.78 9.99
N ALA A 511 -17.32 18.45 10.00
CA ALA A 511 -16.56 17.56 10.88
C ALA A 511 -15.05 17.69 10.62
N ARG A 512 -14.62 17.68 9.36
CA ARG A 512 -13.22 17.89 8.98
C ARG A 512 -12.70 19.27 9.41
N MET A 513 -13.48 20.33 9.24
CA MET A 513 -13.07 21.69 9.62
C MET A 513 -13.00 21.86 11.15
N ALA A 514 -13.97 21.32 11.88
CA ALA A 514 -14.05 21.50 13.33
C ALA A 514 -13.09 20.57 14.10
N ILE A 515 -12.94 19.33 13.63
CA ILE A 515 -12.24 18.27 14.37
C ILE A 515 -10.91 17.90 13.71
N GLY A 516 -10.74 18.13 12.41
CA GLY A 516 -9.56 17.71 11.66
C GLY A 516 -9.26 16.23 11.89
N SER A 517 -7.98 15.93 12.08
CA SER A 517 -7.49 14.59 12.42
C SER A 517 -7.28 14.37 13.92
N ALA A 518 -7.94 15.14 14.78
CA ALA A 518 -7.93 14.91 16.24
C ALA A 518 -8.28 13.47 16.69
N PRO A 519 -9.13 12.67 15.98
CA PRO A 519 -9.38 11.28 16.34
C PRO A 519 -8.12 10.38 16.31
N LEU A 520 -7.05 10.80 15.63
CA LEU A 520 -5.74 10.12 15.66
C LEU A 520 -5.13 10.03 17.06
N GLY A 521 -5.54 10.89 18.00
CA GLY A 521 -5.13 10.80 19.41
C GLY A 521 -5.61 9.51 20.09
N PHE A 522 -6.59 8.81 19.49
CA PHE A 522 -7.02 7.47 19.87
C PHE A 522 -6.62 6.39 18.86
N GLY A 523 -5.76 6.73 17.89
CA GLY A 523 -5.42 5.86 16.76
C GLY A 523 -6.56 5.69 15.74
N VAL A 524 -7.59 6.54 15.77
CA VAL A 524 -8.68 6.51 14.78
C VAL A 524 -8.30 7.42 13.61
N GLY A 525 -7.81 6.83 12.52
CA GLY A 525 -7.31 7.56 11.36
C GLY A 525 -7.81 6.98 10.03
N LYS A 526 -7.57 7.75 8.96
CA LYS A 526 -7.81 7.29 7.59
C LYS A 526 -6.79 6.21 7.24
N ILE A 527 -7.26 5.11 6.64
CA ILE A 527 -6.39 4.11 6.03
C ILE A 527 -6.67 4.05 4.55
N ASN A 528 -5.62 4.21 3.76
CA ASN A 528 -5.64 3.94 2.34
C ASN A 528 -4.31 3.25 1.99
N VAL A 529 -4.32 1.92 1.96
CA VAL A 529 -3.14 1.10 1.63
C VAL A 529 -3.52 0.08 0.56
N PHE A 530 -2.56 -0.26 -0.29
CA PHE A 530 -2.76 -1.23 -1.37
C PHE A 530 -3.90 -0.83 -2.32
N ASN A 531 -4.10 0.48 -2.52
CA ASN A 531 -4.95 0.96 -3.59
C ASN A 531 -4.28 0.74 -4.96
N GLU A 532 -5.02 0.88 -6.06
CA GLU A 532 -4.45 0.72 -7.41
C GLU A 532 -3.17 1.54 -7.63
N GLY A 533 -3.12 2.78 -7.12
CA GLY A 533 -1.93 3.63 -7.22
C GLY A 533 -0.72 3.11 -6.43
N ASP A 534 -0.95 2.56 -5.24
CA ASP A 534 0.09 1.88 -4.44
C ASP A 534 0.56 0.62 -5.14
N LEU A 535 -0.37 -0.14 -5.74
CA LEU A 535 -0.03 -1.34 -6.48
C LEU A 535 0.82 -0.99 -7.69
N ARG A 536 0.63 0.14 -8.39
CA ARG A 536 1.53 0.52 -9.50
C ARG A 536 3.00 0.61 -9.09
N LEU A 537 3.30 0.95 -7.83
CA LEU A 537 4.66 1.02 -7.29
C LEU A 537 5.40 -0.32 -7.35
N PHE A 538 4.68 -1.39 -7.10
CA PHE A 538 5.22 -2.75 -7.04
C PHE A 538 5.55 -3.31 -8.45
N ARG A 539 5.31 -2.53 -9.52
CA ARG A 539 5.71 -2.85 -10.91
C ARG A 539 7.16 -2.51 -11.16
N THR A 540 7.75 -1.76 -10.25
CA THR A 540 9.11 -1.27 -10.37
C THR A 540 9.91 -1.83 -9.21
N SER A 541 10.91 -2.64 -9.53
CA SER A 541 11.96 -3.01 -8.58
C SER A 541 13.12 -2.01 -8.66
N MET A 542 13.84 -1.91 -7.55
CA MET A 542 14.99 -1.05 -7.40
C MET A 542 16.19 -1.91 -7.04
N SER A 543 17.31 -1.71 -7.74
CA SER A 543 18.58 -2.33 -7.39
C SER A 543 19.67 -1.27 -7.25
N PHE A 544 20.62 -1.54 -6.35
CA PHE A 544 21.71 -0.63 -6.03
C PHE A 544 23.03 -1.21 -6.51
N GLN A 545 23.87 -0.34 -7.06
CA GLN A 545 25.26 -0.64 -7.38
C GLN A 545 26.11 0.55 -6.93
N PHE A 546 27.24 0.28 -6.27
CA PHE A 546 28.10 1.33 -5.72
C PHE A 546 29.38 1.43 -6.54
N THR A 547 29.88 2.64 -6.74
CA THR A 547 31.15 2.87 -7.45
C THR A 547 32.03 3.91 -6.76
N ASP A 548 33.33 3.79 -6.93
CA ASP A 548 34.32 4.81 -6.55
C ASP A 548 34.48 5.91 -7.61
N SER A 549 35.40 6.85 -7.38
CA SER A 549 35.80 7.91 -8.33
C SER A 549 36.32 7.37 -9.67
N ASP A 550 36.91 6.17 -9.65
CA ASP A 550 37.43 5.46 -10.84
C ASP A 550 36.34 4.62 -11.54
N ASN A 551 35.07 4.74 -11.13
CA ASN A 551 33.92 3.98 -11.63
C ASN A 551 34.05 2.45 -11.46
N ARG A 552 34.84 1.99 -10.49
CA ARG A 552 34.97 0.57 -10.14
C ARG A 552 33.79 0.19 -9.26
N THR A 553 33.15 -0.92 -9.59
CA THR A 553 32.04 -1.45 -8.78
C THR A 553 32.56 -1.94 -7.43
N ILE A 554 31.91 -1.51 -6.36
CA ILE A 554 32.16 -1.91 -4.99
C ILE A 554 31.06 -2.89 -4.60
N ASP A 555 31.47 -4.07 -4.13
CA ASP A 555 30.56 -5.07 -3.62
C ASP A 555 30.15 -4.68 -2.19
N VAL A 556 28.89 -4.26 -2.05
CA VAL A 556 28.30 -3.90 -0.75
C VAL A 556 27.35 -5.03 -0.38
N PRO A 557 27.46 -5.59 0.84
CA PRO A 557 26.55 -6.62 1.32
C PRO A 557 25.07 -6.25 1.14
N ASP A 558 24.26 -7.20 0.66
CA ASP A 558 22.83 -7.00 0.37
C ASP A 558 22.02 -6.50 1.58
N ASP A 559 22.47 -6.81 2.81
CA ASP A 559 21.83 -6.35 4.04
C ASP A 559 21.95 -4.84 4.24
N ILE A 560 22.96 -4.18 3.65
CA ILE A 560 23.11 -2.72 3.70
C ILE A 560 22.30 -2.05 2.57
N THR A 561 22.23 -2.70 1.41
CA THR A 561 21.59 -2.14 0.22
C THR A 561 20.09 -2.40 0.16
N SER A 562 19.59 -3.30 1.02
CA SER A 562 18.18 -3.64 1.10
C SER A 562 17.36 -2.53 1.75
N ILE A 563 16.23 -2.19 1.11
CA ILE A 563 15.22 -1.26 1.65
C ILE A 563 14.67 -1.75 3.02
N HIS A 564 14.88 -3.04 3.37
CA HIS A 564 14.52 -3.61 4.66
C HIS A 564 15.45 -3.23 5.81
N ALA A 565 16.68 -2.78 5.52
CA ALA A 565 17.57 -2.25 6.54
C ALA A 565 17.22 -0.81 6.95
N TRP A 566 16.40 -0.12 6.16
CA TRP A 566 16.00 1.26 6.45
C TRP A 566 15.15 1.33 7.70
N THR A 567 15.25 2.43 8.43
CA THR A 567 14.35 2.73 9.54
C THR A 567 12.93 2.94 9.04
N ASP A 568 11.95 2.87 9.95
CA ASP A 568 10.54 3.12 9.64
C ASP A 568 10.34 4.48 8.93
N ARG A 569 11.05 5.54 9.35
CA ARG A 569 10.97 6.87 8.71
C ARG A 569 11.40 6.82 7.24
N GLU A 570 12.58 6.27 6.97
CA GLU A 570 13.18 6.26 5.63
C GLU A 570 12.39 5.36 4.68
N TYR A 571 11.95 4.20 5.18
CA TYR A 571 11.04 3.31 4.46
C TYR A 571 9.74 4.02 4.07
N TYR A 572 9.09 4.74 4.99
CA TYR A 572 7.84 5.42 4.67
C TYR A 572 8.03 6.63 3.75
N GLN A 573 9.08 7.43 3.95
CA GLN A 573 9.38 8.58 3.08
C GLN A 573 9.71 8.13 1.66
N SER A 574 10.52 7.09 1.51
CA SER A 574 10.84 6.50 0.21
C SER A 574 9.60 5.92 -0.46
N VAL A 575 8.77 5.15 0.24
CA VAL A 575 7.47 4.68 -0.28
C VAL A 575 6.61 5.87 -0.72
N ALA A 576 6.58 6.97 0.03
CA ALA A 576 5.82 8.16 -0.35
C ALA A 576 6.34 8.79 -1.66
N TYR A 577 7.66 8.91 -1.83
CA TYR A 577 8.28 9.44 -3.05
C TYR A 577 8.12 8.47 -4.23
N LEU A 578 8.29 7.18 -3.99
CA LEU A 578 8.04 6.15 -4.99
C LEU A 578 6.57 6.13 -5.42
N ARG A 579 5.60 6.39 -4.51
CA ARG A 579 4.18 6.54 -4.87
C ARG A 579 3.93 7.80 -5.68
N ALA A 580 4.57 8.90 -5.31
CA ALA A 580 4.47 10.13 -6.08
C ALA A 580 5.04 9.94 -7.49
N MET A 581 6.14 9.21 -7.60
CA MET A 581 6.78 8.83 -8.86
C MET A 581 5.98 7.78 -9.64
N SER A 582 5.34 6.79 -9.01
CA SER A 582 4.47 5.83 -9.71
C SER A 582 3.21 6.48 -10.27
N ARG A 583 2.83 7.62 -9.69
CA ARG A 583 1.79 8.50 -10.23
C ARG A 583 2.30 9.33 -11.40
N THR A 584 3.59 9.66 -11.47
CA THR A 584 4.16 10.25 -12.70
C THR A 584 4.22 9.19 -13.80
N ASN A 585 3.86 9.58 -15.03
CA ASN A 585 3.41 8.69 -16.12
C ASN A 585 4.14 7.35 -16.31
N ILE A 586 5.46 7.28 -16.07
CA ILE A 586 6.27 6.08 -16.33
C ILE A 586 7.11 5.61 -15.14
N GLY A 587 7.07 6.26 -13.97
CA GLY A 587 7.77 5.76 -12.78
C GLY A 587 9.26 6.08 -12.64
N CYS A 588 9.78 7.05 -13.39
CA CYS A 588 11.12 7.63 -13.20
C CYS A 588 11.04 9.15 -13.36
N ASP A 589 11.39 9.90 -12.31
CA ASP A 589 11.29 11.36 -12.29
C ASP A 589 12.45 11.97 -11.50
N ALA A 590 13.19 12.89 -12.10
CA ALA A 590 14.39 13.48 -11.51
C ALA A 590 14.10 14.21 -10.19
N SER A 591 12.93 14.87 -10.06
CA SER A 591 12.58 15.63 -8.87
C SER A 591 12.29 14.74 -7.66
N TYR A 592 11.74 13.55 -7.88
CA TYR A 592 11.50 12.57 -6.81
C TYR A 592 12.75 11.74 -6.51
N ILE A 593 13.53 11.37 -7.53
CA ILE A 593 14.80 10.65 -7.35
C ILE A 593 15.81 11.52 -6.59
N ALA A 594 15.89 12.82 -6.87
CA ALA A 594 16.74 13.73 -6.10
C ALA A 594 16.35 13.79 -4.61
N LYS A 595 15.05 13.67 -4.28
CA LYS A 595 14.59 13.58 -2.88
C LYS A 595 14.96 12.25 -2.24
N LEU A 596 14.97 11.15 -3.00
CA LEU A 596 15.50 9.87 -2.55
C LEU A 596 17.02 9.97 -2.29
N GLY A 597 17.76 10.76 -3.08
CA GLY A 597 19.17 11.09 -2.87
C GLY A 597 19.48 11.55 -1.44
N ALA A 598 18.63 12.42 -0.88
CA ALA A 598 18.75 12.84 0.51
C ALA A 598 18.57 11.67 1.50
N ILE A 599 17.62 10.77 1.26
CA ILE A 599 17.42 9.57 2.09
C ILE A 599 18.63 8.64 2.00
N TYR A 600 19.18 8.43 0.81
CA TYR A 600 20.36 7.56 0.61
C TYR A 600 21.60 8.12 1.28
N LYS A 601 21.78 9.44 1.25
CA LYS A 601 22.81 10.11 2.03
C LYS A 601 22.63 9.87 3.54
N GLU A 602 21.40 9.92 4.04
CA GLU A 602 21.13 9.68 5.46
C GLU A 602 21.35 8.20 5.85
N THR A 603 21.01 7.26 4.98
CA THR A 603 20.97 5.81 5.27
C THR A 603 22.20 5.06 4.82
N VAL A 604 22.49 5.12 3.53
CA VAL A 604 23.47 4.26 2.87
C VAL A 604 24.87 4.81 3.04
N PHE A 605 25.06 6.14 2.99
CA PHE A 605 26.40 6.71 3.13
C PHE A 605 27.01 6.45 4.52
N ALA A 606 26.21 6.48 5.59
CA ALA A 606 26.71 6.20 6.94
C ALA A 606 27.28 4.79 7.07
N ASP A 607 26.62 3.81 6.44
CA ASP A 607 27.03 2.40 6.50
C ASP A 607 28.11 2.06 5.47
N VAL A 608 28.11 2.72 4.31
CA VAL A 608 29.03 2.44 3.19
C VAL A 608 30.29 3.31 3.23
N ALA A 609 30.39 4.32 4.11
CA ALA A 609 31.58 5.16 4.26
C ALA A 609 32.87 4.36 4.51
N GLY A 610 32.78 3.14 5.08
CA GLY A 610 33.91 2.23 5.24
C GLY A 610 34.44 1.59 3.95
N PHE A 611 33.72 1.70 2.83
CA PHE A 611 34.00 1.03 1.56
C PHE A 611 34.51 1.97 0.45
N ASN A 612 34.70 3.27 0.74
CA ASN A 612 35.11 4.30 -0.23
C ASN A 612 34.18 4.44 -1.46
N ALA A 613 32.88 4.18 -1.29
CA ALA A 613 31.90 4.45 -2.36
C ALA A 613 31.60 5.95 -2.44
N GLU A 614 31.74 6.51 -3.64
CA GLU A 614 31.44 7.93 -3.91
C GLU A 614 30.10 8.09 -4.62
N PHE A 615 29.71 7.11 -5.44
CA PHE A 615 28.46 7.14 -6.21
C PHE A 615 27.59 5.91 -5.95
N ALA A 616 26.28 6.14 -5.98
CA ALA A 616 25.27 5.09 -6.00
C ALA A 616 24.52 5.13 -7.33
N ILE A 617 24.59 4.03 -8.07
CA ILE A 617 23.83 3.77 -9.28
C ILE A 617 22.56 3.02 -8.87
N VAL A 618 21.43 3.72 -8.91
CA VAL A 618 20.12 3.15 -8.61
C VAL A 618 19.43 2.82 -9.93
N SER A 619 19.15 1.53 -10.15
CA SER A 619 18.46 1.05 -11.33
C SER A 619 17.00 0.77 -11.02
N PHE A 620 16.10 1.40 -11.78
CA PHE A 620 14.67 1.14 -11.74
C PHE A 620 14.31 0.18 -12.85
N THR A 621 13.78 -0.99 -12.48
CA THR A 621 13.47 -2.07 -13.41
C THR A 621 11.98 -2.33 -13.39
N LEU A 622 11.35 -2.39 -14.56
CA LEU A 622 9.97 -2.82 -14.70
C LEU A 622 9.91 -4.33 -14.68
N ASP A 623 9.31 -4.86 -13.63
CA ASP A 623 8.98 -6.28 -13.56
C ASP A 623 7.72 -6.53 -14.39
N SER A 624 7.68 -7.65 -15.10
CA SER A 624 6.46 -8.21 -15.66
C SER A 624 5.47 -8.43 -14.53
N TRP A 625 4.27 -7.92 -14.69
CA TRP A 625 3.23 -8.12 -13.70
C TRP A 625 1.96 -8.60 -14.39
N PRO A 626 1.35 -9.71 -13.96
CA PRO A 626 0.04 -10.07 -14.46
C PRO A 626 -0.98 -8.95 -14.32
N SER A 627 -1.58 -8.62 -15.45
CA SER A 627 -2.67 -7.66 -15.54
C SER A 627 -3.90 -8.20 -14.80
N LYS A 628 -4.90 -7.33 -14.62
CA LYS A 628 -6.20 -7.74 -14.09
C LYS A 628 -6.79 -8.88 -14.92
N ASP A 629 -6.66 -8.80 -16.24
CA ASP A 629 -7.20 -9.81 -17.16
C ASP A 629 -6.42 -11.12 -17.09
N ASP A 630 -5.09 -11.07 -16.93
CA ASP A 630 -4.28 -12.28 -16.77
C ASP A 630 -4.70 -13.03 -15.51
N LEU A 631 -4.82 -12.32 -14.39
CA LEU A 631 -5.23 -12.93 -13.14
C LEU A 631 -6.70 -13.39 -13.18
N ALA A 632 -7.60 -12.62 -13.79
CA ALA A 632 -9.02 -12.98 -13.89
C ALA A 632 -9.23 -14.26 -14.73
N ASN A 633 -8.40 -14.46 -15.76
CA ASN A 633 -8.42 -15.61 -16.65
C ASN A 633 -7.40 -16.70 -16.28
N TYR A 634 -6.76 -16.59 -15.11
CA TYR A 634 -5.77 -17.56 -14.62
C TYR A 634 -4.63 -17.84 -15.60
N ARG A 635 -4.21 -16.83 -16.36
CA ARG A 635 -3.11 -16.93 -17.33
C ARG A 635 -1.78 -16.71 -16.60
N PRO A 636 -0.78 -17.59 -16.76
CA PRO A 636 0.56 -17.32 -16.26
C PRO A 636 1.23 -16.23 -17.12
N VAL A 637 2.03 -15.38 -16.49
CA VAL A 637 2.83 -14.35 -17.15
C VAL A 637 4.29 -14.64 -16.89
N ALA A 638 5.11 -14.77 -17.92
CA ALA A 638 6.55 -15.02 -17.73
C ALA A 638 7.19 -13.87 -16.94
N ALA A 639 8.08 -14.22 -16.00
CA ALA A 639 8.91 -13.23 -15.33
C ALA A 639 9.87 -12.61 -16.35
N ASP A 640 9.67 -11.33 -16.64
CA ASP A 640 10.56 -10.51 -17.48
C ASP A 640 10.90 -9.22 -16.73
N LYS A 641 12.14 -8.77 -16.88
CA LYS A 641 12.67 -7.59 -16.19
C LYS A 641 13.23 -6.64 -17.23
N LYS A 642 12.66 -5.44 -17.33
CA LYS A 642 13.11 -4.42 -18.27
C LYS A 642 13.62 -3.20 -17.53
N LEU A 643 14.91 -2.92 -17.63
CA LEU A 643 15.50 -1.69 -17.10
C LEU A 643 14.77 -0.49 -17.70
N LEU A 644 14.20 0.36 -16.85
CA LEU A 644 13.51 1.59 -17.26
C LEU A 644 14.46 2.77 -17.21
N CYS A 645 15.08 3.02 -16.07
CA CYS A 645 16.04 4.10 -15.91
C CYS A 645 17.13 3.76 -14.90
N ARG A 646 18.27 4.45 -15.01
CA ARG A 646 19.37 4.46 -14.05
C ARG A 646 19.58 5.88 -13.58
N SER A 647 19.70 6.06 -12.27
CA SER A 647 20.11 7.34 -11.69
C SER A 647 21.46 7.19 -11.00
N VAL A 648 22.35 8.14 -11.23
CA VAL A 648 23.63 8.23 -10.53
C VAL A 648 23.53 9.31 -9.47
N LEU A 649 23.70 8.91 -8.22
CA LEU A 649 23.66 9.78 -7.06
C LEU A 649 25.06 9.93 -6.47
N GLU A 650 25.43 11.16 -6.17
CA GLU A 650 26.61 11.50 -5.38
C GLU A 650 26.28 11.24 -3.90
N LEU A 651 26.98 10.31 -3.24
CA LEU A 651 26.61 9.88 -1.89
C LEU A 651 26.86 10.92 -0.80
N PRO A 652 28.01 11.64 -0.76
CA PRO A 652 28.26 12.60 0.31
C PRO A 652 27.28 13.78 0.31
N GLU A 653 26.84 14.20 -0.87
CA GLU A 653 25.93 15.34 -1.06
C GLU A 653 24.46 14.91 -1.18
N GLY A 654 24.20 13.70 -1.69
CA GLY A 654 22.86 13.21 -2.05
C GLY A 654 22.36 13.79 -3.38
N ASN A 655 23.24 14.37 -4.20
CA ASN A 655 22.87 15.03 -5.44
C ASN A 655 22.60 14.02 -6.57
N LEU A 656 21.59 14.29 -7.38
CA LEU A 656 21.35 13.57 -8.63
C LEU A 656 22.27 14.11 -9.73
N LEU A 657 23.25 13.31 -10.15
CA LEU A 657 24.22 13.68 -11.19
C LEU A 657 23.67 13.39 -12.59
N SER A 658 23.06 12.22 -12.79
CA SER A 658 22.47 11.86 -14.07
C SER A 658 21.25 10.96 -13.90
N LEU A 659 20.34 11.03 -14.89
CA LEU A 659 19.18 10.15 -15.04
C LEU A 659 19.11 9.68 -16.49
N GLU A 660 19.39 8.41 -16.71
CA GLU A 660 19.46 7.78 -18.03
C GLU A 660 18.30 6.80 -18.18
N PHE A 661 17.62 6.84 -19.32
CA PHE A 661 16.56 5.87 -19.62
C PHE A 661 17.09 4.76 -20.52
N ALA A 662 16.48 3.58 -20.44
CA ALA A 662 16.71 2.50 -21.39
C ALA A 662 15.48 2.32 -22.28
N GLN A 663 15.69 2.29 -23.60
CA GLN A 663 14.59 2.31 -24.58
C GLN A 663 13.61 1.15 -24.38
N ALA A 664 14.11 -0.06 -24.12
CA ALA A 664 13.25 -1.24 -23.95
C ALA A 664 12.30 -1.12 -22.73
N GLY A 665 12.76 -0.55 -21.62
CA GLY A 665 11.90 -0.29 -20.46
C GLY A 665 10.99 0.90 -20.68
N LEU A 666 11.45 1.95 -21.36
CA LEU A 666 10.61 3.08 -21.75
C LEU A 666 9.45 2.64 -22.65
N ASP A 667 9.72 1.84 -23.68
CA ASP A 667 8.70 1.32 -24.60
C ASP A 667 7.66 0.47 -23.86
N GLU A 668 8.10 -0.33 -22.89
CA GLU A 668 7.21 -1.11 -22.02
C GLU A 668 6.40 -0.21 -21.10
N ALA A 669 6.99 0.82 -20.49
CA ALA A 669 6.29 1.79 -19.66
C ALA A 669 5.20 2.54 -20.45
N LEU A 670 5.55 3.04 -21.64
CA LEU A 670 4.64 3.72 -22.55
C LEU A 670 3.51 2.78 -22.99
N LYS A 671 3.83 1.52 -23.33
CA LYS A 671 2.83 0.48 -23.64
C LYS A 671 1.86 0.29 -22.48
N ARG A 672 2.36 0.15 -21.24
CA ARG A 672 1.55 -0.04 -20.02
C ARG A 672 0.69 1.18 -19.69
N ALA A 673 1.17 2.38 -19.99
CA ALA A 673 0.46 3.64 -19.83
C ALA A 673 -0.51 3.95 -20.99
N ASN A 674 -0.64 3.06 -21.98
CA ASN A 674 -1.42 3.28 -23.20
C ASN A 674 -0.97 4.52 -24.00
N LEU A 675 0.33 4.83 -23.97
CA LEU A 675 0.95 5.95 -24.68
C LEU A 675 1.68 5.47 -25.95
N PRO A 676 1.80 6.33 -26.98
CA PRO A 676 2.56 6.03 -28.18
C PRO A 676 4.05 5.88 -27.88
N ARG A 677 4.73 4.91 -28.52
CA ARG A 677 6.17 4.63 -28.38
C ARG A 677 7.01 5.54 -29.29
N VAL A 678 6.82 6.84 -29.13
CA VAL A 678 7.44 7.86 -29.99
C VAL A 678 8.65 8.52 -29.33
N PHE A 679 8.74 8.44 -27.99
CA PHE A 679 9.82 9.06 -27.23
C PHE A 679 11.09 8.20 -27.25
N SER A 680 12.22 8.86 -27.41
CA SER A 680 13.52 8.25 -27.26
C SER A 680 13.97 8.25 -25.79
N ALA A 681 14.77 7.27 -25.40
CA ALA A 681 15.38 7.21 -24.08
C ALA A 681 16.19 8.48 -23.75
N SER A 682 16.98 8.98 -24.69
CA SER A 682 17.75 10.23 -24.54
C SER A 682 16.86 11.47 -24.45
N GLY A 683 15.71 11.46 -25.12
CA GLY A 683 14.74 12.57 -25.12
C GLY A 683 13.80 12.58 -23.92
N MET A 684 13.82 11.53 -23.09
CA MET A 684 12.86 11.35 -22.00
C MET A 684 12.96 12.42 -20.89
N PRO A 685 14.15 12.88 -20.45
CA PRO A 685 14.25 13.98 -19.49
C PRO A 685 13.57 15.28 -19.97
N LEU A 686 13.65 15.57 -21.27
CA LEU A 686 12.95 16.69 -21.90
C LEU A 686 11.43 16.45 -21.94
N ALA A 687 11.00 15.24 -22.29
CA ALA A 687 9.58 14.89 -22.35
C ALA A 687 8.88 14.94 -20.98
N LEU A 688 9.58 14.60 -19.89
CA LEU A 688 9.07 14.76 -18.52
C LEU A 688 8.96 16.23 -18.09
N SER A 689 9.76 17.11 -18.70
CA SER A 689 9.79 18.55 -18.41
C SER A 689 9.04 19.37 -19.48
N TYR A 690 8.27 18.70 -20.35
CA TYR A 690 7.58 19.35 -21.47
C TYR A 690 6.57 20.37 -20.94
N PRO A 691 6.56 21.64 -21.37
CA PRO A 691 5.67 22.66 -20.84
C PRO A 691 4.29 22.57 -21.51
N CYS A 692 3.54 21.50 -21.20
CA CYS A 692 2.27 21.16 -21.84
C CYS A 692 1.37 22.38 -22.00
N ARG A 693 1.09 23.09 -20.89
CA ARG A 693 0.12 24.19 -20.87
C ARG A 693 0.48 25.31 -21.84
N ALA A 694 1.77 25.60 -22.02
CA ALA A 694 2.21 26.64 -22.93
C ALA A 694 2.07 26.18 -24.40
N ASP A 695 2.40 24.91 -24.68
CA ASP A 695 2.28 24.39 -26.05
C ASP A 695 0.83 24.18 -26.47
N THR A 696 -0.02 23.68 -25.57
CA THR A 696 -1.45 23.52 -25.85
C THR A 696 -2.14 24.87 -26.03
N ALA A 697 -1.75 25.90 -25.27
CA ALA A 697 -2.20 27.26 -25.50
C ALA A 697 -1.75 27.80 -26.87
N TRP A 698 -0.51 27.50 -27.28
CA TRP A 698 -0.01 27.89 -28.60
C TRP A 698 -0.75 27.18 -29.74
N ILE A 699 -0.90 25.86 -29.68
CA ILE A 699 -1.65 25.07 -30.67
C ILE A 699 -3.10 25.57 -30.78
N ASN A 700 -3.79 25.75 -29.65
CA ASN A 700 -5.17 26.26 -29.66
C ASN A 700 -5.24 27.64 -30.31
N THR A 701 -4.31 28.54 -29.96
CA THR A 701 -4.27 29.89 -30.56
C THR A 701 -4.03 29.81 -32.08
N VAL A 702 -3.12 28.95 -32.54
CA VAL A 702 -2.84 28.75 -33.97
C VAL A 702 -4.07 28.18 -34.70
N VAL A 703 -4.71 27.17 -34.11
CA VAL A 703 -5.90 26.50 -34.66
C VAL A 703 -7.10 27.46 -34.74
N GLU A 704 -7.32 28.29 -33.71
CA GLU A 704 -8.41 29.26 -33.64
C GLU A 704 -8.23 30.44 -34.59
N THR A 705 -6.98 30.86 -34.83
CA THR A 705 -6.70 32.08 -35.60
C THR A 705 -6.49 31.81 -37.09
N ASP A 706 -6.09 30.59 -37.50
CA ASP A 706 -5.99 30.22 -38.90
C ASP A 706 -7.30 29.64 -39.44
N ARG A 707 -7.96 30.39 -40.34
CA ARG A 707 -9.22 29.98 -40.99
C ARG A 707 -9.16 28.60 -41.66
N ARG A 708 -7.99 28.10 -42.05
CA ARG A 708 -7.84 26.75 -42.63
C ARG A 708 -8.01 25.66 -41.57
N PHE A 709 -7.52 25.88 -40.36
CA PHE A 709 -7.63 24.93 -39.25
C PHE A 709 -9.02 25.00 -38.61
N VAL A 710 -9.61 26.19 -38.46
CA VAL A 710 -10.98 26.38 -37.92
C VAL A 710 -12.03 25.60 -38.72
N ARG A 711 -11.84 25.40 -40.03
CA ARG A 711 -12.75 24.62 -40.87
C ARG A 711 -12.68 23.12 -40.60
N ASN A 712 -11.56 22.62 -40.06
CA ASN A 712 -11.40 21.22 -39.68
C ASN A 712 -11.94 21.01 -38.26
N ARG A 713 -13.23 20.70 -38.14
CA ARG A 713 -13.90 20.48 -36.84
C ARG A 713 -13.23 19.41 -35.98
N ALA A 714 -12.67 18.37 -36.61
CA ALA A 714 -11.99 17.30 -35.89
C ALA A 714 -10.67 17.79 -35.26
N LEU A 715 -9.92 18.64 -35.97
CA LEU A 715 -8.72 19.28 -35.44
C LEU A 715 -9.03 20.26 -34.31
N VAL A 716 -10.07 21.09 -34.48
CA VAL A 716 -10.51 22.02 -33.43
C VAL A 716 -10.92 21.26 -32.17
N ALA A 717 -11.70 20.19 -32.30
CA ALA A 717 -12.06 19.34 -31.17
C ALA A 717 -10.82 18.73 -30.50
N ALA A 718 -9.92 18.14 -31.29
CA ALA A 718 -8.70 17.52 -30.77
C ALA A 718 -7.75 18.54 -30.09
N ALA A 719 -7.69 19.78 -30.57
CA ALA A 719 -6.91 20.85 -29.94
C ALA A 719 -7.55 21.34 -28.62
N LEU A 720 -8.89 21.46 -28.59
CA LEU A 720 -9.62 21.79 -27.36
C LEU A 720 -9.50 20.68 -26.30
N ASP A 721 -9.43 19.42 -26.72
CA ASP A 721 -9.17 18.27 -25.84
C ASP A 721 -7.76 18.32 -25.21
N LEU A 722 -6.82 19.11 -25.76
CA LEU A 722 -5.51 19.35 -25.16
C LEU A 722 -5.55 20.33 -23.98
N ILE A 723 -6.67 21.05 -23.76
CA ILE A 723 -6.78 21.96 -22.62
C ILE A 723 -6.72 21.10 -21.36
N PRO A 724 -5.67 21.22 -20.53
CA PRO A 724 -5.48 20.31 -19.41
C PRO A 724 -6.67 20.41 -18.47
N GLU A 725 -7.13 19.26 -17.97
CA GLU A 725 -8.11 19.22 -16.91
C GLU A 725 -7.61 20.04 -15.72
N ARG A 726 -8.55 20.67 -15.00
CA ARG A 726 -8.31 21.63 -13.90
C ARG A 726 -7.42 21.07 -12.78
N TYR A 727 -7.12 19.78 -12.78
CA TYR A 727 -6.40 19.04 -11.76
C TYR A 727 -4.97 18.61 -12.14
N GLY A 728 -4.43 19.08 -13.27
CA GLY A 728 -3.03 18.86 -13.64
C GLY A 728 -2.82 17.50 -14.29
N GLU A 729 -2.85 17.48 -15.62
CA GLU A 729 -2.37 16.34 -16.39
C GLU A 729 -0.84 16.26 -16.29
N PHE A 730 -0.30 15.05 -16.25
CA PHE A 730 1.14 14.85 -16.27
C PHE A 730 1.74 15.19 -17.65
N GLU A 731 2.88 15.87 -17.65
CA GLU A 731 3.50 16.45 -18.85
C GLU A 731 3.72 15.45 -20.00
N LEU A 732 4.18 14.22 -19.72
CA LEU A 732 4.40 13.21 -20.75
C LEU A 732 3.10 12.74 -21.45
N ALA A 733 1.98 12.61 -20.72
CA ALA A 733 0.70 12.22 -21.30
C ALA A 733 0.18 13.33 -22.20
N CYS A 734 0.31 14.58 -21.75
CA CYS A 734 0.01 15.73 -22.58
C CYS A 734 0.91 15.78 -23.82
N ALA A 735 2.22 15.59 -23.69
CA ALA A 735 3.15 15.53 -24.82
C ALA A 735 2.69 14.46 -25.83
N ALA A 736 2.35 13.26 -25.38
CA ALA A 736 1.82 12.21 -26.25
C ALA A 736 0.55 12.62 -27.00
N ARG A 737 -0.39 13.33 -26.36
CA ARG A 737 -1.61 13.83 -27.01
C ARG A 737 -1.31 14.95 -28.00
N VAL A 738 -0.42 15.87 -27.62
CA VAL A 738 0.09 16.92 -28.52
C VAL A 738 0.70 16.29 -29.77
N HIS A 739 1.54 15.27 -29.61
CA HIS A 739 2.12 14.52 -30.73
C HIS A 739 1.02 13.94 -31.63
N ALA A 740 0.01 13.28 -31.05
CA ALA A 740 -1.11 12.73 -31.80
C ALA A 740 -1.92 13.80 -32.56
N VAL A 741 -2.07 15.01 -32.02
CA VAL A 741 -2.71 16.14 -32.72
C VAL A 741 -1.86 16.62 -33.90
N VAL A 742 -0.54 16.71 -33.71
CA VAL A 742 0.40 17.11 -34.77
C VAL A 742 0.48 16.05 -35.87
N GLU A 743 0.47 14.76 -35.54
CA GLU A 743 0.43 13.69 -36.55
C GLU A 743 -0.85 13.72 -37.39
N ARG A 744 -1.99 14.05 -36.76
CA ARG A 744 -3.27 14.20 -37.48
C ARG A 744 -3.28 15.43 -38.40
N GLU A 745 -2.52 16.46 -38.08
CA GLU A 745 -2.39 17.68 -38.88
C GLU A 745 -0.92 18.11 -39.00
N PRO A 746 -0.15 17.50 -39.93
CA PRO A 746 1.27 17.78 -40.10
C PRO A 746 1.59 19.25 -40.41
N ARG A 747 0.61 20.02 -40.92
CA ARG A 747 0.74 21.46 -41.14
C ARG A 747 0.98 22.26 -39.86
N LEU A 748 0.67 21.71 -38.68
CA LEU A 748 1.05 22.32 -37.39
C LEU A 748 2.55 22.23 -37.10
N ALA A 749 3.27 21.32 -37.76
CA ALA A 749 4.73 21.21 -37.70
C ALA A 749 5.45 21.93 -38.86
N ASP A 750 4.72 22.25 -39.94
CA ASP A 750 5.29 22.91 -41.13
C ASP A 750 5.43 24.42 -40.91
N LEU A 751 6.68 24.88 -40.82
CA LEU A 751 7.07 26.28 -40.63
C LEU A 751 6.50 27.21 -41.72
N THR A 752 6.29 26.69 -42.93
CA THR A 752 5.77 27.47 -44.06
C THR A 752 4.25 27.52 -44.09
N ALA A 753 3.59 26.58 -43.41
CA ALA A 753 2.14 26.50 -43.38
C ALA A 753 1.51 27.45 -42.36
N LEU A 754 2.22 27.89 -41.32
CA LEU A 754 1.65 28.70 -40.24
C LEU A 754 1.53 30.19 -40.61
N ARG A 755 0.34 30.78 -40.44
CA ARG A 755 0.13 32.22 -40.61
C ARG A 755 0.40 32.96 -39.30
N GLY A 756 1.26 33.98 -39.37
CA GLY A 756 1.53 34.85 -38.24
C GLY A 756 0.39 35.82 -37.93
N ASN A 757 -0.01 35.87 -36.67
CA ASN A 757 -0.83 36.94 -36.11
C ASN A 757 -0.34 37.29 -34.69
N PRO A 758 -0.72 38.45 -34.12
CA PRO A 758 -0.22 38.89 -32.82
C PRO A 758 -0.50 37.89 -31.68
N ALA A 759 -1.66 37.23 -31.68
CA ALA A 759 -2.01 36.28 -30.62
C ALA A 759 -1.15 35.02 -30.69
N SER A 760 -0.98 34.43 -31.88
CA SER A 760 -0.12 33.26 -32.10
C SER A 760 1.35 33.55 -31.82
N CYS A 761 1.82 34.76 -32.17
CA CYS A 761 3.19 35.21 -31.84
C CYS A 761 3.38 35.30 -30.32
N LYS A 762 2.45 35.97 -29.61
CA LYS A 762 2.49 36.10 -28.15
C LYS A 762 2.46 34.74 -27.43
N ALA A 763 1.60 33.83 -27.88
CA ALA A 763 1.54 32.47 -27.34
C ALA A 763 2.84 31.68 -27.63
N GLY A 764 3.42 31.86 -28.82
CA GLY A 764 4.68 31.21 -29.21
C GLY A 764 5.87 31.70 -28.39
N LEU A 765 5.95 33.01 -28.10
CA LEU A 765 6.95 33.57 -27.20
C LEU A 765 6.79 33.06 -25.77
N ALA A 766 5.55 32.90 -25.28
CA ALA A 766 5.31 32.29 -23.98
C ALA A 766 5.84 30.85 -23.95
N LEU A 767 5.58 30.06 -24.99
CA LEU A 767 6.12 28.70 -25.13
C LEU A 767 7.65 28.66 -25.14
N LEU A 768 8.31 29.47 -25.98
CA LEU A 768 9.77 29.51 -26.05
C LEU A 768 10.41 29.93 -24.71
N ARG A 769 9.78 30.84 -23.97
CA ARG A 769 10.24 31.23 -22.62
C ARG A 769 10.09 30.09 -21.61
N GLU A 770 9.03 29.27 -21.71
CA GLU A 770 8.95 28.06 -20.89
C GLU A 770 10.02 27.03 -21.29
N PHE A 771 10.28 26.83 -22.59
CA PHE A 771 11.38 25.96 -23.03
C PHE A 771 12.74 26.43 -22.50
N GLN A 772 13.00 27.73 -22.47
CA GLN A 772 14.24 28.30 -21.95
C GLN A 772 14.46 27.99 -20.45
N ARG A 773 13.38 27.89 -19.68
CA ARG A 773 13.38 27.61 -18.23
C ARG A 773 13.58 26.13 -17.88
N ILE A 774 13.52 25.23 -18.86
CA ILE A 774 13.77 23.82 -18.60
C ILE A 774 15.28 23.65 -18.37
N ASP A 775 15.66 23.30 -17.15
CA ASP A 775 17.07 23.09 -16.80
C ASP A 775 17.54 21.68 -17.14
N ALA A 776 16.65 20.69 -17.04
CA ALA A 776 16.98 19.28 -17.25
C ALA A 776 16.86 18.87 -18.74
N GLY A 777 17.93 18.28 -19.29
CA GLY A 777 17.91 17.64 -20.61
C GLY A 777 18.07 18.56 -21.81
N LEU A 778 18.07 19.90 -21.64
CA LEU A 778 18.30 20.79 -22.79
C LEU A 778 19.73 20.70 -23.34
N GLY A 779 20.75 20.59 -22.48
CA GLY A 779 22.14 20.41 -22.91
C GLY A 779 22.54 21.30 -24.09
N SER A 780 22.86 20.67 -25.24
CA SER A 780 23.24 21.35 -26.49
C SER A 780 22.11 22.13 -27.17
N LEU A 781 20.85 21.89 -26.82
CA LEU A 781 19.66 22.54 -27.37
C LEU A 781 19.43 23.94 -26.78
N LYS A 782 19.99 24.27 -25.60
CA LYS A 782 19.76 25.56 -24.93
C LYS A 782 20.14 26.76 -25.80
N PRO A 783 21.34 26.83 -26.40
CA PRO A 783 21.71 27.92 -27.30
C PRO A 783 20.79 28.03 -28.52
N GLU A 784 20.29 26.89 -29.02
CA GLU A 784 19.36 26.86 -30.15
C GLU A 784 17.99 27.44 -29.80
N ILE A 785 17.47 27.14 -28.60
CA ILE A 785 16.22 27.71 -28.10
C ILE A 785 16.40 29.21 -27.83
N ASP A 786 17.50 29.62 -27.18
CA ASP A 786 17.81 31.03 -26.93
C ASP A 786 17.91 31.84 -28.22
N ALA A 787 18.51 31.25 -29.27
CA ALA A 787 18.57 31.87 -30.59
C ALA A 787 17.17 32.01 -31.22
N THR A 788 16.32 30.98 -31.12
CA THR A 788 14.93 31.06 -31.63
C THR A 788 14.08 32.05 -30.85
N LEU A 789 14.26 32.16 -29.53
CA LEU A 789 13.57 33.14 -28.69
C LEU A 789 14.00 34.56 -29.06
N THR A 790 15.30 34.81 -29.16
CA THR A 790 15.84 36.11 -29.59
C THR A 790 15.31 36.51 -30.97
N ALA A 791 15.28 35.58 -31.92
CA ALA A 791 14.72 35.82 -33.24
C ALA A 791 13.21 36.13 -33.21
N ALA A 792 12.44 35.42 -32.38
CA ALA A 792 11.02 35.64 -32.21
C ALA A 792 10.72 37.01 -31.56
N GLU A 793 11.48 37.40 -30.53
CA GLU A 793 11.34 38.70 -29.84
C GLU A 793 11.72 39.86 -30.76
N GLY A 794 12.80 39.71 -31.55
CA GLY A 794 13.17 40.68 -32.58
C GLY A 794 12.08 40.84 -33.65
N ALA A 795 11.45 39.75 -34.08
CA ALA A 795 10.35 39.79 -35.03
C ALA A 795 9.07 40.38 -34.45
N GLU A 796 8.75 40.11 -33.18
CA GLU A 796 7.64 40.73 -32.44
C GLU A 796 7.82 42.25 -32.37
N ALA A 797 9.01 42.71 -31.99
CA ALA A 797 9.35 44.13 -31.90
C ALA A 797 9.26 44.85 -33.27
N ALA A 798 9.56 44.15 -34.37
CA ALA A 798 9.43 44.65 -35.73
C ALA A 798 8.00 44.57 -36.30
N GLY A 799 7.03 44.04 -35.54
CA GLY A 799 5.66 43.82 -36.01
C GLY A 799 5.54 42.72 -37.08
N ASN A 800 6.56 41.88 -37.24
CA ASN A 800 6.58 40.78 -38.20
C ASN A 800 6.10 39.48 -37.55
N TRP A 801 4.78 39.35 -37.42
CA TRP A 801 4.14 38.22 -36.74
C TRP A 801 4.39 36.88 -37.44
N ALA A 802 4.58 36.86 -38.76
CA ALA A 802 4.86 35.63 -39.52
C ALA A 802 6.23 35.07 -39.15
N THR A 803 7.26 35.91 -39.14
CA THR A 803 8.60 35.53 -38.70
C THR A 803 8.61 35.13 -37.21
N CYS A 804 7.85 35.83 -36.35
CA CYS A 804 7.72 35.45 -34.94
C CYS A 804 7.12 34.04 -34.76
N VAL A 805 5.99 33.74 -35.42
CA VAL A 805 5.35 32.41 -35.33
C VAL A 805 6.24 31.33 -35.94
N ALA A 806 6.93 31.60 -37.05
CA ALA A 806 7.87 30.68 -37.65
C ALA A 806 9.07 30.37 -36.73
N ALA A 807 9.60 31.38 -36.03
CA ALA A 807 10.67 31.19 -35.04
C ALA A 807 10.20 30.35 -33.84
N ALA A 808 8.98 30.61 -33.32
CA ALA A 808 8.37 29.78 -32.28
C ALA A 808 8.15 28.33 -32.73
N ALA A 809 7.62 28.13 -33.93
CA ALA A 809 7.44 26.81 -34.51
C ALA A 809 8.79 26.09 -34.73
N THR A 810 9.85 26.83 -35.08
CA THR A 810 11.21 26.28 -35.21
C THR A 810 11.75 25.79 -33.86
N GLY A 811 11.66 26.62 -32.81
CA GLY A 811 12.09 26.21 -31.47
C GLY A 811 11.31 25.00 -30.94
N ARG A 812 9.98 24.98 -31.19
CA ARG A 812 9.13 23.81 -30.90
C ARG A 812 9.53 22.57 -31.70
N ALA A 813 9.78 22.68 -32.99
CA ALA A 813 10.17 21.56 -33.84
C ALA A 813 11.51 20.96 -33.38
N ARG A 814 12.47 21.80 -32.98
CA ARG A 814 13.74 21.36 -32.39
C ARG A 814 13.56 20.63 -31.06
N MET A 815 12.66 21.12 -30.21
CA MET A 815 12.29 20.43 -28.96
C MET A 815 11.71 19.04 -29.24
N TRP A 816 10.76 18.93 -30.17
CA TRP A 816 10.19 17.66 -30.58
C TRP A 816 11.22 16.73 -31.23
N ALA A 817 12.09 17.24 -32.09
CA ALA A 817 13.16 16.47 -32.67
C ALA A 817 14.03 15.86 -31.56
N ALA A 818 14.47 16.65 -30.56
CA ALA A 818 15.27 16.15 -29.44
C ALA A 818 14.54 15.08 -28.59
N MET A 819 13.22 15.19 -28.42
CA MET A 819 12.43 14.18 -27.70
C MET A 819 12.28 12.88 -28.50
N LEU A 820 12.08 12.98 -29.82
CA LEU A 820 11.75 11.86 -30.70
C LEU A 820 12.98 11.18 -31.32
N THR A 821 14.11 11.87 -31.47
CA THR A 821 15.29 11.29 -32.13
C THR A 821 15.83 10.14 -31.30
N THR A 822 15.50 8.93 -31.75
CA THR A 822 16.37 7.79 -31.58
C THR A 822 17.69 8.17 -32.23
N GLN A 823 18.75 8.32 -31.44
CA GLN A 823 20.05 7.90 -31.98
C GLN A 823 19.83 6.43 -32.32
N LEU A 824 19.56 6.13 -33.60
CA LEU A 824 19.58 4.76 -34.09
C LEU A 824 20.93 4.21 -33.60
N PRO A 825 20.94 3.22 -32.69
CA PRO A 825 22.17 2.52 -32.40
C PRO A 825 22.67 2.04 -33.75
N THR A 826 23.93 2.29 -34.06
CA THR A 826 24.55 2.03 -35.35
C THR A 826 24.62 0.54 -35.73
N GLY A 827 23.83 -0.32 -35.08
CA GLY A 827 23.51 -1.68 -35.52
C GLY A 827 22.23 -2.18 -34.86
N ASN A 828 21.12 -2.19 -35.59
CA ASN A 828 20.18 -3.32 -35.70
C ASN A 828 18.97 -2.99 -36.58
N LEU A 829 18.57 -4.02 -37.34
CA LEU A 829 17.40 -4.24 -38.20
C LEU A 829 16.78 -3.04 -38.92
N SER A 830 16.79 -3.12 -40.25
CA SER A 830 16.16 -2.18 -41.16
C SER A 830 14.62 -2.12 -40.99
N PRO A 831 13.94 -1.01 -41.33
CA PRO A 831 12.48 -0.88 -41.25
C PRO A 831 11.67 -2.04 -41.89
N PRO A 832 12.11 -2.66 -43.00
CA PRO A 832 11.49 -3.86 -43.55
C PRO A 832 11.54 -5.07 -42.61
N GLU A 833 12.59 -5.20 -41.79
CA GLU A 833 12.77 -6.32 -40.85
C GLU A 833 11.92 -6.13 -39.59
N MET A 834 11.73 -4.88 -39.13
CA MET A 834 10.77 -4.55 -38.07
C MET A 834 9.32 -4.84 -38.50
N ALA A 835 8.93 -4.40 -39.70
CA ALA A 835 7.59 -4.67 -40.24
C ALA A 835 7.33 -6.18 -40.41
N ARG A 836 8.38 -6.97 -40.69
CA ARG A 836 8.30 -8.42 -40.83
C ARG A 836 8.14 -9.12 -39.48
N ALA A 837 8.81 -8.63 -38.43
CA ALA A 837 8.66 -9.15 -37.07
C ALA A 837 7.28 -8.85 -36.48
N ASP A 838 6.77 -7.63 -36.66
CA ASP A 838 5.42 -7.24 -36.23
C ASP A 838 4.34 -8.04 -36.97
N LEU A 839 4.54 -8.32 -38.27
CA LEU A 839 3.65 -9.19 -39.06
C LEU A 839 3.68 -10.64 -38.56
N ASP A 840 4.86 -11.21 -38.34
CA ASP A 840 4.98 -12.60 -37.87
C ASP A 840 4.32 -12.75 -36.48
N GLU A 841 4.39 -11.73 -35.61
CA GLU A 841 3.71 -11.75 -34.33
C GLU A 841 2.18 -11.55 -34.45
N ALA A 842 1.72 -10.67 -35.34
CA ALA A 842 0.29 -10.48 -35.61
C ALA A 842 -0.36 -11.75 -36.22
N LEU A 843 0.30 -12.38 -37.18
CA LEU A 843 -0.14 -13.66 -37.79
C LEU A 843 -0.17 -14.78 -36.76
N LYS A 844 0.85 -14.86 -35.88
CA LYS A 844 0.91 -15.84 -34.79
C LYS A 844 -0.21 -15.64 -33.77
N ARG A 845 -0.57 -14.40 -33.43
CA ARG A 845 -1.73 -14.11 -32.56
C ARG A 845 -3.07 -14.45 -33.21
N ALA A 846 -3.19 -14.26 -34.52
CA ALA A 846 -4.40 -14.57 -35.28
C ALA A 846 -4.53 -16.05 -35.67
N ASN A 847 -3.49 -16.86 -35.44
CA ASN A 847 -3.41 -18.27 -35.83
C ASN A 847 -3.55 -18.49 -37.36
N LEU A 848 -3.07 -17.51 -38.15
CA LEU A 848 -3.13 -17.54 -39.60
C LEU A 848 -1.81 -18.04 -40.20
N PRO A 849 -1.82 -18.88 -41.25
CA PRO A 849 -0.59 -19.25 -41.98
C PRO A 849 0.05 -18.03 -42.64
N ARG A 850 1.32 -18.10 -43.06
CA ARG A 850 1.95 -17.03 -43.86
C ARG A 850 1.27 -16.96 -45.24
N VAL A 851 0.37 -15.99 -45.44
CA VAL A 851 -0.51 -15.97 -46.63
C VAL A 851 -0.05 -15.04 -47.76
N PHE A 852 0.86 -14.08 -47.51
CA PHE A 852 1.26 -13.11 -48.55
C PHE A 852 2.55 -13.53 -49.28
N SER A 853 2.51 -13.55 -50.61
CA SER A 853 3.71 -13.68 -51.46
C SER A 853 4.57 -12.41 -51.38
N ALA A 854 5.84 -12.46 -51.81
CA ALA A 854 6.71 -11.28 -51.80
C ALA A 854 6.15 -10.12 -52.66
N SER A 855 5.49 -10.43 -53.77
CA SER A 855 4.74 -9.47 -54.59
C SER A 855 3.41 -9.05 -53.93
N GLY A 856 2.71 -9.98 -53.28
CA GLY A 856 1.50 -9.69 -52.51
C GLY A 856 1.77 -8.75 -51.32
N MET A 857 2.98 -8.76 -50.78
CA MET A 857 3.40 -7.89 -49.67
C MET A 857 3.46 -6.41 -50.07
N SER A 858 3.86 -6.09 -51.31
CA SER A 858 3.83 -4.68 -51.76
C SER A 858 2.40 -4.17 -51.93
N LEU A 859 1.49 -5.05 -52.37
CA LEU A 859 0.08 -4.74 -52.54
C LEU A 859 -0.67 -4.67 -51.19
N ALA A 860 -0.28 -5.51 -50.24
CA ALA A 860 -0.85 -5.52 -48.89
C ALA A 860 -0.38 -4.31 -48.05
N LEU A 861 0.81 -3.76 -48.33
CA LEU A 861 1.28 -2.50 -47.74
C LEU A 861 0.52 -1.27 -48.23
N SER A 862 -0.07 -1.33 -49.44
CA SER A 862 -0.91 -0.28 -50.03
C SER A 862 -2.40 -0.61 -49.94
N TYR A 863 -2.80 -1.66 -49.21
CA TYR A 863 -4.19 -2.07 -49.08
C TYR A 863 -4.98 -1.01 -48.30
N PRO A 864 -6.10 -0.46 -48.83
CA PRO A 864 -6.87 0.59 -48.16
C PRO A 864 -7.76 -0.01 -47.08
N CYS A 865 -7.15 -0.49 -45.98
CA CYS A 865 -7.86 -1.32 -45.02
C CYS A 865 -9.06 -0.59 -44.41
N ARG A 866 -8.92 0.71 -44.12
CA ARG A 866 -10.02 1.52 -43.57
C ARG A 866 -11.25 1.58 -44.47
N ALA A 867 -11.05 1.67 -45.77
CA ALA A 867 -12.16 1.69 -46.71
C ALA A 867 -12.85 0.32 -46.73
N ASP A 868 -12.08 -0.77 -46.60
CA ASP A 868 -12.63 -2.12 -46.57
C ASP A 868 -13.35 -2.44 -45.25
N THR A 869 -12.78 -2.03 -44.11
CA THR A 869 -13.45 -2.20 -42.80
C THR A 869 -14.72 -1.37 -42.71
N ALA A 870 -14.73 -0.14 -43.23
CA ALA A 870 -15.93 0.67 -43.34
C ALA A 870 -16.99 0.00 -44.23
N TRP A 871 -16.59 -0.61 -45.34
CA TRP A 871 -17.49 -1.35 -46.22
C TRP A 871 -18.06 -2.60 -45.52
N ILE A 872 -17.23 -3.43 -44.89
CA ILE A 872 -17.65 -4.62 -44.15
C ILE A 872 -18.61 -4.26 -43.03
N ASN A 873 -18.31 -3.24 -42.23
CA ASN A 873 -19.20 -2.79 -41.15
C ASN A 873 -20.54 -2.33 -41.70
N THR A 874 -20.51 -1.52 -42.76
CA THR A 874 -21.75 -1.05 -43.39
C THR A 874 -22.58 -2.22 -43.91
N VAL A 875 -21.97 -3.21 -44.56
CA VAL A 875 -22.64 -4.41 -45.07
C VAL A 875 -23.22 -5.25 -43.92
N VAL A 876 -22.45 -5.48 -42.86
CA VAL A 876 -22.86 -6.27 -41.68
C VAL A 876 -23.99 -5.59 -40.90
N GLU A 877 -23.97 -4.25 -40.78
CA GLU A 877 -25.00 -3.48 -40.08
C GLU A 877 -26.31 -3.35 -40.86
N THR A 878 -26.24 -3.36 -42.19
CA THR A 878 -27.39 -3.03 -43.04
C THR A 878 -28.06 -4.25 -43.67
N ASP A 879 -27.38 -5.40 -43.75
CA ASP A 879 -27.98 -6.66 -44.21
C ASP A 879 -28.50 -7.49 -43.02
N GLN A 880 -29.82 -7.66 -42.94
CA GLN A 880 -30.47 -8.38 -41.83
C GLN A 880 -29.95 -9.81 -41.62
N ARG A 881 -29.36 -10.44 -42.64
CA ARG A 881 -28.78 -11.78 -42.54
C ARG A 881 -27.45 -11.81 -41.77
N PHE A 882 -26.75 -10.68 -41.65
CA PHE A 882 -25.51 -10.56 -40.89
C PHE A 882 -25.75 -9.95 -39.50
N VAL A 883 -26.68 -9.00 -39.36
CA VAL A 883 -27.04 -8.36 -38.07
C VAL A 883 -27.43 -9.37 -36.99
N THR A 884 -28.05 -10.49 -37.38
CA THR A 884 -28.46 -11.55 -36.44
C THR A 884 -27.31 -12.42 -35.94
N ASN A 885 -26.14 -12.36 -36.57
CA ASN A 885 -24.93 -13.05 -36.13
C ASN A 885 -24.09 -12.14 -35.23
N GLN A 886 -24.38 -12.13 -33.93
CA GLN A 886 -23.69 -11.27 -32.94
C GLN A 886 -22.17 -11.46 -32.92
N ALA A 887 -21.67 -12.67 -33.21
CA ALA A 887 -20.23 -12.93 -33.28
C ALA A 887 -19.58 -12.24 -34.49
N LEU A 888 -20.29 -12.19 -35.63
CA LEU A 888 -19.84 -11.46 -36.82
C LEU A 888 -19.92 -9.95 -36.62
N VAL A 889 -20.97 -9.44 -35.97
CA VAL A 889 -21.11 -8.02 -35.63
C VAL A 889 -19.98 -7.58 -34.69
N ALA A 890 -19.69 -8.36 -33.65
CA ALA A 890 -18.56 -8.11 -32.76
C ALA A 890 -17.21 -8.14 -33.51
N ALA A 891 -17.01 -9.14 -34.37
CA ALA A 891 -15.78 -9.26 -35.16
C ALA A 891 -15.61 -8.12 -36.18
N ALA A 892 -16.70 -7.62 -36.75
CA ALA A 892 -16.71 -6.49 -37.66
C ALA A 892 -16.43 -5.17 -36.91
N LEU A 893 -17.03 -4.96 -35.73
CA LEU A 893 -16.72 -3.82 -34.87
C LEU A 893 -15.25 -3.81 -34.41
N ASP A 894 -14.68 -4.98 -34.14
CA ASP A 894 -13.24 -5.15 -33.85
C ASP A 894 -12.32 -4.83 -35.05
N LEU A 895 -12.85 -4.74 -36.27
CA LEU A 895 -12.08 -4.29 -37.44
C LEU A 895 -11.88 -2.77 -37.45
N ILE A 896 -12.63 -2.00 -36.65
CA ILE A 896 -12.44 -0.56 -36.56
C ILE A 896 -11.06 -0.31 -35.96
N PRO A 897 -10.09 0.23 -36.71
CA PRO A 897 -8.75 0.43 -36.18
C PRO A 897 -8.83 1.45 -35.05
N GLU A 898 -8.53 1.01 -33.81
CA GLU A 898 -8.59 1.86 -32.61
C GLU A 898 -7.54 3.00 -32.65
N ARG A 899 -6.57 2.97 -33.58
CA ARG A 899 -5.51 3.98 -33.72
C ARG A 899 -5.23 4.39 -35.17
N TYR A 900 -4.83 5.65 -35.36
CA TYR A 900 -4.11 6.08 -36.56
C TYR A 900 -2.68 5.51 -36.51
N GLY A 901 -2.22 4.84 -37.56
CA GLY A 901 -0.87 4.27 -37.65
C GLY A 901 -0.76 2.75 -37.39
N GLU A 902 -1.87 2.04 -37.22
CA GLU A 902 -1.85 0.58 -37.29
C GLU A 902 -1.39 0.18 -38.71
N PHE A 903 -0.32 -0.61 -38.82
CA PHE A 903 0.22 -1.02 -40.12
C PHE A 903 -0.90 -1.64 -40.96
N GLU A 904 -1.12 -1.13 -42.18
CA GLU A 904 -2.15 -1.59 -43.13
C GLU A 904 -2.16 -3.13 -43.28
N LEU A 905 -0.99 -3.75 -43.08
CA LEU A 905 -0.76 -5.19 -43.10
C LEU A 905 -1.46 -5.97 -41.98
N ALA A 906 -1.44 -5.47 -40.73
CA ALA A 906 -2.12 -6.11 -39.61
C ALA A 906 -3.65 -5.97 -39.73
N CYS A 907 -4.08 -4.83 -40.25
CA CYS A 907 -5.48 -4.57 -40.55
C CYS A 907 -5.98 -5.49 -41.67
N ALA A 908 -5.23 -5.63 -42.77
CA ALA A 908 -5.51 -6.58 -43.85
C ALA A 908 -5.63 -8.02 -43.32
N ALA A 909 -4.72 -8.47 -42.45
CA ALA A 909 -4.80 -9.80 -41.85
C ALA A 909 -6.09 -10.03 -41.04
N ARG A 910 -6.57 -9.04 -40.26
CA ARG A 910 -7.84 -9.15 -39.53
C ARG A 910 -9.05 -9.14 -40.46
N VAL A 911 -9.04 -8.29 -41.48
CA VAL A 911 -10.07 -8.25 -42.51
C VAL A 911 -10.20 -9.61 -43.22
N LEU A 912 -9.05 -10.23 -43.55
CA LEU A 912 -9.01 -11.57 -44.11
C LEU A 912 -9.61 -12.60 -43.15
N ALA A 913 -9.24 -12.56 -41.86
CA ALA A 913 -9.80 -13.47 -40.86
C ALA A 913 -11.33 -13.35 -40.72
N VAL A 914 -11.89 -12.14 -40.82
CA VAL A 914 -13.34 -11.93 -40.81
C VAL A 914 -13.99 -12.47 -42.09
N ALA A 915 -13.36 -12.25 -43.25
CA ALA A 915 -13.84 -12.77 -44.53
C ALA A 915 -13.79 -14.31 -44.62
N GLU A 916 -12.77 -14.95 -44.04
CA GLU A 916 -12.67 -16.41 -43.97
C GLU A 916 -13.71 -17.02 -43.03
N ARG A 917 -14.03 -16.34 -41.91
CA ARG A 917 -15.09 -16.77 -40.99
C ARG A 917 -16.49 -16.62 -41.57
N GLU A 918 -16.69 -15.66 -42.48
CA GLU A 918 -17.97 -15.43 -43.15
C GLU A 918 -17.77 -15.25 -44.67
N PRO A 919 -17.65 -16.35 -45.43
CA PRO A 919 -17.41 -16.31 -46.87
C PRO A 919 -18.49 -15.56 -47.66
N ARG A 920 -19.71 -15.45 -47.12
CA ARG A 920 -20.81 -14.69 -47.72
C ARG A 920 -20.50 -13.20 -47.89
N LEU A 921 -19.55 -12.63 -47.13
CA LEU A 921 -19.06 -11.26 -47.31
C LEU A 921 -18.23 -11.07 -48.60
N THR A 922 -17.80 -12.16 -49.23
CA THR A 922 -17.05 -12.15 -50.49
C THR A 922 -17.88 -12.59 -51.69
N ASP A 923 -19.10 -13.11 -51.47
CA ASP A 923 -19.96 -13.61 -52.53
C ASP A 923 -20.92 -12.52 -53.04
N PRO A 924 -20.69 -11.99 -54.26
CA PRO A 924 -21.54 -10.94 -54.82
C PRO A 924 -22.98 -11.40 -55.09
N ALA A 925 -23.25 -12.71 -55.19
CA ALA A 925 -24.59 -13.24 -55.37
C ALA A 925 -25.39 -13.26 -54.05
N VAL A 926 -24.70 -13.21 -52.91
CA VAL A 926 -25.34 -13.27 -51.60
C VAL A 926 -25.67 -11.88 -51.10
N LEU A 927 -24.85 -10.85 -51.32
CA LEU A 927 -25.03 -9.52 -50.72
C LEU A 927 -26.28 -8.78 -51.20
N LEU A 928 -27.14 -8.34 -50.26
CA LEU A 928 -28.26 -7.45 -50.58
C LEU A 928 -27.79 -6.00 -50.52
N GLY A 929 -27.96 -5.27 -51.62
CA GLY A 929 -27.51 -3.89 -51.68
C GLY A 929 -28.50 -2.91 -51.08
N ASN A 930 -27.96 -1.92 -50.38
CA ASN A 930 -28.65 -0.69 -50.00
C ASN A 930 -27.75 0.52 -50.33
N PRO A 931 -28.30 1.75 -50.30
CA PRO A 931 -27.54 2.94 -50.66
C PRO A 931 -26.26 3.15 -49.84
N ALA A 932 -26.28 2.83 -48.54
CA ALA A 932 -25.12 3.00 -47.67
C ALA A 932 -23.99 2.03 -48.02
N SER A 933 -24.32 0.74 -48.19
CA SER A 933 -23.35 -0.29 -48.61
C SER A 933 -22.79 -0.03 -50.00
N CYS A 934 -23.61 0.45 -50.94
CA CYS A 934 -23.17 0.84 -52.28
C CYS A 934 -22.19 2.01 -52.23
N LYS A 935 -22.50 3.06 -51.45
CA LYS A 935 -21.62 4.23 -51.29
C LYS A 935 -20.28 3.88 -50.63
N ALA A 936 -20.29 3.02 -49.62
CA ALA A 936 -19.07 2.51 -48.99
C ALA A 936 -18.25 1.65 -49.98
N GLY A 937 -18.92 0.85 -50.81
CA GLY A 937 -18.27 0.02 -51.83
C GLY A 937 -17.61 0.84 -52.94
N LEU A 938 -18.25 1.92 -53.38
CA LEU A 938 -17.66 2.86 -54.32
C LEU A 938 -16.46 3.61 -53.75
N ALA A 939 -16.50 3.97 -52.46
CA ALA A 939 -15.34 4.55 -51.80
C ALA A 939 -14.17 3.55 -51.79
N LEU A 940 -14.43 2.29 -51.44
CA LEU A 940 -13.42 1.22 -51.48
C LEU A 940 -12.82 1.02 -52.87
N LEU A 941 -13.65 0.95 -53.92
CA LEU A 941 -13.17 0.77 -55.30
C LEU A 941 -12.34 1.96 -55.80
N ARG A 942 -12.68 3.19 -55.40
CA ARG A 942 -11.88 4.39 -55.73
C ARG A 942 -10.52 4.38 -55.02
N GLU A 943 -10.47 3.90 -53.78
CA GLU A 943 -9.20 3.68 -53.07
C GLU A 943 -8.39 2.55 -53.71
N PHE A 944 -9.03 1.48 -54.21
CA PHE A 944 -8.30 0.49 -55.00
C PHE A 944 -7.74 1.07 -56.30
N GLN A 945 -8.49 1.93 -57.00
CA GLN A 945 -8.05 2.58 -58.22
C GLN A 945 -6.83 3.51 -58.00
N SER A 946 -6.71 4.11 -56.82
CA SER A 946 -5.61 5.03 -56.47
C SER A 946 -4.26 4.32 -56.22
N ILE A 947 -4.26 2.98 -56.11
CA ILE A 947 -3.03 2.19 -55.91
C ILE A 947 -2.25 2.09 -57.22
N ASP A 948 -1.28 3.00 -57.44
CA ASP A 948 -0.47 3.00 -58.66
C ASP A 948 0.60 1.89 -58.70
N ALA A 949 1.08 1.44 -57.54
CA ALA A 949 2.14 0.43 -57.43
C ALA A 949 1.56 -0.97 -57.18
N GLY A 950 1.88 -1.93 -58.05
CA GLY A 950 1.63 -3.36 -57.83
C GLY A 950 0.34 -3.93 -58.44
N LEU A 951 -0.59 -3.11 -58.95
CA LEU A 951 -1.82 -3.62 -59.56
C LEU A 951 -1.60 -4.31 -60.92
N GLY A 952 -0.67 -3.83 -61.75
CA GLY A 952 -0.38 -4.44 -63.06
C GLY A 952 -1.64 -4.72 -63.90
N LYS A 953 -1.89 -6.00 -64.21
CA LYS A 953 -3.06 -6.45 -64.97
C LYS A 953 -4.40 -6.26 -64.24
N LEU A 954 -4.39 -6.07 -62.92
CA LEU A 954 -5.59 -5.90 -62.09
C LEU A 954 -6.21 -4.49 -62.23
N LYS A 955 -5.41 -3.47 -62.57
CA LYS A 955 -5.90 -2.09 -62.70
C LYS A 955 -7.10 -1.94 -63.65
N PRO A 956 -7.03 -2.41 -64.92
CA PRO A 956 -8.19 -2.34 -65.83
C PRO A 956 -9.39 -3.17 -65.35
N GLU A 957 -9.18 -4.23 -64.56
CA GLU A 957 -10.26 -5.02 -63.97
C GLU A 957 -10.96 -4.27 -62.82
N ILE A 958 -10.20 -3.55 -61.98
CA ILE A 958 -10.75 -2.68 -60.93
C ILE A 958 -11.49 -1.50 -61.55
N ASP A 959 -10.92 -0.87 -62.58
CA ASP A 959 -11.56 0.22 -63.33
C ASP A 959 -12.90 -0.22 -63.94
N ALA A 960 -12.95 -1.43 -64.50
CA ALA A 960 -14.18 -2.01 -65.01
C ALA A 960 -15.22 -2.26 -63.89
N THR A 961 -14.80 -2.76 -62.72
CA THR A 961 -15.72 -2.95 -61.58
C THR A 961 -16.22 -1.63 -61.01
N LEU A 962 -15.38 -0.59 -60.95
CA LEU A 962 -15.77 0.75 -60.51
C LEU A 962 -16.79 1.36 -61.48
N THR A 963 -16.53 1.29 -62.78
CA THR A 963 -17.45 1.78 -63.82
C THR A 963 -18.81 1.07 -63.73
N ALA A 964 -18.81 -0.26 -63.53
CA ALA A 964 -20.03 -1.03 -63.34
C ALA A 964 -20.79 -0.64 -62.06
N ALA A 965 -20.07 -0.41 -60.96
CA ALA A 965 -20.66 0.01 -59.69
C ALA A 965 -21.28 1.43 -59.79
N GLU A 966 -20.60 2.38 -60.44
CA GLU A 966 -21.10 3.75 -60.65
C GLU A 966 -22.33 3.76 -61.57
N GLY A 967 -22.32 2.95 -62.63
CA GLY A 967 -23.49 2.77 -63.50
C GLY A 967 -24.70 2.17 -62.75
N ALA A 968 -24.45 1.20 -61.87
CA ALA A 968 -25.49 0.59 -61.03
C ALA A 968 -26.03 1.56 -59.96
N GLU A 969 -25.16 2.37 -59.34
CA GLU A 969 -25.55 3.45 -58.42
C GLU A 969 -26.47 4.46 -59.12
N ALA A 970 -26.08 4.93 -60.30
CA ALA A 970 -26.87 5.88 -61.09
C ALA A 970 -28.24 5.31 -61.51
N ALA A 971 -28.33 3.99 -61.74
CA ALA A 971 -29.57 3.29 -62.05
C ALA A 971 -30.43 2.93 -60.81
N GLY A 972 -29.96 3.24 -59.60
CA GLY A 972 -30.63 2.84 -58.35
C GLY A 972 -30.61 1.34 -58.07
N ASN A 973 -29.74 0.58 -58.73
CA ASN A 973 -29.61 -0.87 -58.59
C ASN A 973 -28.54 -1.21 -57.54
N TRP A 974 -28.89 -1.03 -56.27
CA TRP A 974 -27.96 -1.14 -55.14
C TRP A 974 -27.31 -2.51 -55.01
N SER A 975 -28.04 -3.60 -55.28
CA SER A 975 -27.47 -4.96 -55.21
C SER A 975 -26.39 -5.18 -56.26
N THR A 976 -26.58 -4.63 -57.47
CA THR A 976 -25.55 -4.70 -58.52
C THR A 976 -24.33 -3.84 -58.17
N CYS A 977 -24.54 -2.67 -57.55
CA CYS A 977 -23.45 -1.83 -57.06
C CYS A 977 -22.62 -2.53 -55.96
N VAL A 978 -23.28 -3.10 -54.94
CA VAL A 978 -22.59 -3.83 -53.86
C VAL A 978 -21.92 -5.09 -54.38
N GLY A 979 -22.54 -5.82 -55.31
CA GLY A 979 -21.93 -6.97 -55.97
C GLY A 979 -20.68 -6.62 -56.78
N ALA A 980 -20.68 -5.48 -57.47
CA ALA A 980 -19.50 -4.98 -58.18
C ALA A 980 -18.35 -4.61 -57.22
N ALA A 981 -18.66 -3.97 -56.08
CA ALA A 981 -17.68 -3.68 -55.03
C ALA A 981 -17.09 -4.97 -54.41
N ALA A 982 -17.94 -5.95 -54.09
CA ALA A 982 -17.50 -7.25 -53.59
C ALA A 982 -16.61 -7.98 -54.61
N THR A 983 -16.92 -7.87 -55.91
CA THR A 983 -16.12 -8.46 -56.99
C THR A 983 -14.73 -7.80 -57.08
N GLY A 984 -14.66 -6.47 -57.03
CA GLY A 984 -13.37 -5.76 -57.03
C GLY A 984 -12.53 -6.09 -55.80
N ARG A 985 -13.16 -6.18 -54.62
CA ARG A 985 -12.53 -6.63 -53.37
C ARG A 985 -11.99 -8.06 -53.47
N ALA A 986 -12.79 -9.00 -53.97
CA ALA A 986 -12.37 -10.40 -54.12
C ALA A 986 -11.16 -10.53 -55.07
N ARG A 987 -11.12 -9.75 -56.15
CA ARG A 987 -9.97 -9.70 -57.07
C ARG A 987 -8.72 -9.14 -56.41
N MET A 988 -8.86 -8.10 -55.59
CA MET A 988 -7.75 -7.55 -54.80
C MET A 988 -7.17 -8.59 -53.84
N TRP A 989 -8.04 -9.30 -53.12
CA TRP A 989 -7.63 -10.41 -52.25
C TRP A 989 -6.94 -11.54 -53.01
N ALA A 990 -7.50 -11.97 -54.14
CA ALA A 990 -6.88 -12.99 -54.98
C ALA A 990 -5.47 -12.58 -55.45
N ALA A 991 -5.26 -11.30 -55.79
CA ALA A 991 -3.95 -10.78 -56.16
C ALA A 991 -2.96 -10.73 -54.98
N MET A 992 -3.43 -10.44 -53.76
CA MET A 992 -2.58 -10.48 -52.56
C MET A 992 -2.22 -11.91 -52.12
N LEU A 993 -3.14 -12.86 -52.32
CA LEU A 993 -3.02 -14.25 -51.88
C LEU A 993 -2.40 -15.19 -52.92
N THR A 994 -2.32 -14.78 -54.19
CA THR A 994 -1.70 -15.60 -55.23
C THR A 994 -0.22 -15.77 -54.93
N THR A 995 0.14 -17.01 -54.59
CA THR A 995 1.49 -17.52 -54.68
C THR A 995 1.76 -17.71 -56.16
N HIS A 996 2.71 -16.97 -56.73
CA HIS A 996 3.28 -17.40 -58.00
C HIS A 996 3.94 -18.75 -57.75
N SER A 997 3.27 -19.85 -58.11
CA SER A 997 3.93 -21.12 -58.35
C SER A 997 4.68 -21.00 -59.68
N ASN A 998 5.81 -20.31 -59.65
CA ASN A 998 6.88 -20.37 -60.66
C ASN A 998 8.22 -20.22 -59.95
#